data_AF-A0A534R8T6-F1
#
_entry.id   AF-A0A534R8T6-F1
#
_cell.length_a   1.000
_cell.length_b   1.000
_cell.length_c   1.000
_cell.angle_alpha   90.00
_cell.angle_beta   90.00
_cell.angle_gamma   90.00
#
_symmetry.space_group_name_H-M   'P 1'
#
loop_
_entity.id
_entity.type
_entity.pdbx_description
1 polymer ?
#
loop_
_entity_poly.entity_id
_entity_poly.type
_entity_poly.pdbx_seq_one_letter_code
_entity_poly.pdbx_strand_id
1 'polypeptide(L)'
;MTRLGLAGRRPAPQWLLVGLASLVWNSRVIAAPPQRLAASSLSPLRAAATDVGRRDPNERHRAVVGLALRNPGALEAFLGDVQDPASPRYRQFLTQAEFNALYAPTEAAEEAVVAHLAASGLRVTQRFPNRLLVVAAGNVGAIERAFGVEIHDVLLDGARHYSALEEPSLPGDIAPFVSGVLGLDDLAAMHARPRARAVPLAVVGSSCCHLSPPDLLTFYANRPELDGSGETVAIAGVFAWQDSDNTTFNSQWGLPPLPGGSGQVCTGRATAKGCRFSIDGSTEIALDVEYVHGTAPGARILNYMAASTSLADFPPMYNRIVVDNPGHVVSTSWGSCEAAISSAAQHMSDNIFANANAIGQSWFAASGDAGSRDCGGVLGVDNPANSPHVMGVGGTTPTCSGGLTPSNPACTGYGSERAWNGSGGGLSRVFARPAFQTGCGVPAGSQRLVPDVALEADPAPGNFVFEAGRWLVVGGTSIGAPQWAGFFAGLHGGTGGPGFGNPGARLYSLCGTPAFHDITVGSNGDYTATAGYDVVTGLGTIDADEFFVRTLPTTTTTTLPPVCLLDVDGDGVAGVATDIVYIARDLLGLTPVPPSFRTGGAVIPPDSVIVDRVTRIGTALDVDGNGVVAVSTDVVYIARHLLGLTPVPPSFRVSDPSIASDAVIAARIDALCPH
;
A
#
# COMPACT_ATOMS: atom_id res chain seq x y z
N MET A 1 12.80 13.78 95.08
CA MET A 1 12.50 12.56 94.30
C MET A 1 12.84 12.84 92.83
N THR A 2 13.58 12.09 92.01
CA THR A 2 14.71 11.12 92.15
C THR A 2 14.98 10.57 90.74
N ARG A 3 16.17 10.52 90.11
CA ARG A 3 17.59 10.84 90.42
C ARG A 3 18.18 11.61 89.19
N LEU A 4 19.12 12.57 89.31
CA LEU A 4 20.60 12.41 89.20
C LEU A 4 21.05 11.35 88.16
N GLY A 5 21.93 11.59 87.18
CA GLY A 5 22.69 12.77 86.72
C GLY A 5 23.15 12.52 85.25
N LEU A 6 24.15 13.17 84.63
CA LEU A 6 25.09 14.25 84.96
C LEU A 6 25.60 14.91 83.63
N ALA A 7 26.48 15.91 83.66
CA ALA A 7 26.92 16.67 82.46
C ALA A 7 28.31 16.26 81.91
N GLY A 8 28.60 16.54 80.62
CA GLY A 8 29.92 16.36 80.01
C GLY A 8 30.12 17.17 78.72
N ARG A 9 31.16 18.02 78.68
CA ARG A 9 31.58 18.81 77.50
C ARG A 9 32.64 18.04 76.67
N ARG A 10 32.75 18.40 75.38
CA ARG A 10 33.69 17.87 74.36
C ARG A 10 35.17 18.09 74.72
N PRO A 11 36.11 17.36 74.09
CA PRO A 11 36.79 17.92 72.89
C PRO A 11 36.90 16.94 71.70
N ALA A 12 37.52 17.39 70.61
CA ALA A 12 37.61 16.72 69.30
C ALA A 12 39.08 16.31 68.95
N PRO A 13 39.43 15.97 67.70
CA PRO A 13 39.15 14.69 67.05
C PRO A 13 40.44 13.92 66.67
N GLN A 14 40.35 12.58 66.53
CA GLN A 14 41.40 11.78 65.88
C GLN A 14 40.86 11.12 64.61
N TRP A 15 41.66 11.16 63.55
CA TRP A 15 41.32 10.63 62.23
C TRP A 15 41.58 9.11 62.18
N LEU A 16 40.56 8.34 61.82
CA LEU A 16 40.71 6.91 61.49
C LEU A 16 40.41 6.70 60.01
N LEU A 17 41.45 6.35 59.25
CA LEU A 17 41.32 5.86 57.87
C LEU A 17 40.80 4.41 57.92
N VAL A 18 39.51 4.23 57.62
CA VAL A 18 38.92 2.91 57.39
C VAL A 18 39.13 2.55 55.93
N GLY A 19 39.98 1.55 55.67
CA GLY A 19 40.17 0.99 54.33
C GLY A 19 38.94 0.20 53.89
N LEU A 20 38.11 0.78 53.03
CA LEU A 20 37.07 0.07 52.31
C LEU A 20 37.73 -0.80 51.23
N ALA A 21 37.87 -2.10 51.50
CA ALA A 21 38.27 -3.08 50.51
C ALA A 21 37.12 -3.29 49.50
N SER A 22 37.21 -2.65 48.34
CA SER A 22 36.29 -2.85 47.22
C SER A 22 36.39 -4.29 46.71
N LEU A 23 35.45 -5.14 47.10
CA LEU A 23 35.23 -6.45 46.47
C LEU A 23 34.71 -6.24 45.05
N VAL A 24 35.63 -6.07 44.11
CA VAL A 24 35.34 -6.08 42.67
C VAL A 24 34.99 -7.51 42.29
N TRP A 25 33.70 -7.84 42.30
CA TRP A 25 33.21 -9.07 41.70
C TRP A 25 33.39 -8.94 40.18
N ASN A 26 34.49 -9.48 39.67
CA ASN A 26 34.68 -9.71 38.24
C ASN A 26 33.72 -10.82 37.79
N SER A 27 32.44 -10.47 37.65
CA SER A 27 31.44 -11.26 36.95
C SER A 27 31.86 -11.36 35.49
N ARG A 28 32.67 -12.37 35.17
CA ARG A 28 32.87 -12.79 33.78
C ARG A 28 31.49 -13.19 33.26
N VAL A 29 30.89 -12.34 32.42
CA VAL A 29 29.76 -12.72 31.60
C VAL A 29 30.29 -13.82 30.66
N ILE A 30 29.97 -15.06 31.00
CA ILE A 30 30.25 -16.20 30.12
C ILE A 30 29.23 -16.06 29.00
N ALA A 31 29.70 -15.71 27.80
CA ALA A 31 28.84 -15.64 26.62
C ALA A 31 28.11 -16.98 26.44
N ALA A 32 26.81 -16.91 26.15
CA ALA A 32 26.03 -18.12 25.90
C ALA A 32 26.64 -18.89 24.71
N PRO A 33 26.64 -20.24 24.74
CA PRO A 33 27.20 -21.03 23.65
C PRO A 33 26.52 -20.66 22.33
N PRO A 34 27.26 -20.62 21.21
CA PRO A 34 26.71 -20.18 19.94
C PRO A 34 25.61 -21.15 19.45
N GLN A 35 24.56 -20.59 18.89
CA GLN A 35 23.42 -21.29 18.32
C GLN A 35 23.22 -20.86 16.86
N ARG A 36 22.80 -21.80 16.00
CA ARG A 36 22.37 -21.52 14.63
C ARG A 36 20.98 -20.89 14.63
N LEU A 37 20.71 -20.11 13.60
CA LEU A 37 19.41 -19.47 13.40
C LEU A 37 18.33 -20.48 12.96
N ALA A 38 17.06 -20.13 13.17
CA ALA A 38 15.93 -21.00 12.83
C ALA A 38 15.67 -21.10 11.31
N ALA A 39 15.85 -19.99 10.57
CA ALA A 39 15.83 -19.98 9.11
C ALA A 39 17.26 -20.01 8.57
N SER A 40 17.44 -20.69 7.43
CA SER A 40 18.73 -20.75 6.73
C SER A 40 19.05 -19.38 6.15
N SER A 41 20.24 -18.86 6.46
CA SER A 41 20.73 -17.60 5.89
C SER A 41 21.55 -17.82 4.62
N LEU A 42 21.91 -19.07 4.31
CA LEU A 42 22.70 -19.44 3.15
C LEU A 42 21.88 -19.46 1.86
N SER A 43 22.40 -18.85 0.79
CA SER A 43 21.86 -19.03 -0.55
C SER A 43 21.87 -20.53 -0.96
N PRO A 44 20.75 -21.07 -1.49
CA PRO A 44 20.70 -22.39 -2.11
C PRO A 44 21.72 -22.60 -3.24
N LEU A 45 22.04 -21.53 -4.00
CA LEU A 45 22.94 -21.60 -5.15
C LEU A 45 24.39 -21.94 -4.78
N ARG A 46 24.79 -21.83 -3.51
CA ARG A 46 26.13 -22.23 -3.04
C ARG A 46 26.49 -23.67 -3.40
N ALA A 47 25.50 -24.55 -3.55
CA ALA A 47 25.70 -25.96 -3.91
C ALA A 47 26.16 -26.16 -5.36
N ALA A 48 25.96 -25.15 -6.22
CA ALA A 48 26.49 -25.10 -7.59
C ALA A 48 27.79 -24.28 -7.71
N ALA A 49 28.18 -23.56 -6.64
CA ALA A 49 29.36 -22.72 -6.64
C ALA A 49 30.63 -23.52 -6.29
N THR A 50 31.76 -23.14 -6.89
CA THR A 50 33.09 -23.72 -6.62
C THR A 50 33.89 -22.79 -5.72
N ASP A 51 34.36 -23.27 -4.57
CA ASP A 51 35.21 -22.51 -3.65
C ASP A 51 36.59 -22.19 -4.27
N VAL A 52 37.00 -20.91 -4.21
CA VAL A 52 38.30 -20.39 -4.66
C VAL A 52 39.21 -20.07 -3.47
N GLY A 53 38.69 -20.15 -2.25
CA GLY A 53 39.37 -19.87 -1.00
C GLY A 53 38.83 -18.62 -0.30
N ARG A 54 39.28 -18.44 0.95
CA ARG A 54 38.82 -17.35 1.82
C ARG A 54 39.11 -15.97 1.24
N ARG A 55 38.10 -15.09 1.31
CA ARG A 55 38.15 -13.71 0.81
C ARG A 55 39.04 -12.82 1.69
N ASP A 56 39.55 -11.70 1.15
CA ASP A 56 40.37 -10.76 1.92
C ASP A 56 39.59 -10.23 3.15
N PRO A 57 40.08 -10.47 4.40
CA PRO A 57 39.40 -10.05 5.62
C PRO A 57 39.24 -8.51 5.73
N ASN A 58 39.93 -7.72 4.91
CA ASN A 58 39.88 -6.26 4.91
C ASN A 58 38.82 -5.67 3.97
N GLU A 59 38.28 -6.46 3.04
CA GLU A 59 37.24 -6.01 2.13
C GLU A 59 35.98 -5.57 2.86
N ARG A 60 35.25 -4.61 2.29
CA ARG A 60 34.14 -3.92 2.97
C ARG A 60 32.80 -4.51 2.59
N HIS A 61 32.08 -4.99 3.60
CA HIS A 61 30.80 -5.70 3.45
C HIS A 61 29.69 -5.06 4.30
N ARG A 62 28.44 -5.31 3.90
CA ARG A 62 27.20 -4.90 4.57
C ARG A 62 26.45 -6.16 4.97
N ALA A 63 26.01 -6.24 6.22
CA ALA A 63 25.06 -7.24 6.68
C ALA A 63 23.72 -6.59 7.04
N VAL A 64 22.63 -7.32 6.82
CA VAL A 64 21.29 -6.97 7.30
C VAL A 64 20.80 -8.10 8.19
N VAL A 65 20.67 -7.81 9.48
CA VAL A 65 20.16 -8.76 10.47
C VAL A 65 18.66 -8.53 10.60
N GLY A 66 17.86 -9.54 10.27
CA GLY A 66 16.43 -9.55 10.53
C GLY A 66 16.14 -10.03 11.95
N LEU A 67 15.17 -9.40 12.60
CA LEU A 67 14.71 -9.79 13.92
C LEU A 67 13.35 -10.49 13.85
N ALA A 68 13.11 -11.41 14.78
CA ALA A 68 11.91 -12.22 14.84
C ALA A 68 10.72 -11.46 15.46
N LEU A 69 9.56 -11.55 14.81
CA LEU A 69 8.29 -11.05 15.36
C LEU A 69 7.94 -11.75 16.68
N ARG A 70 7.36 -10.99 17.61
CA ARG A 70 6.73 -11.52 18.82
C ARG A 70 5.30 -11.96 18.50
N ASN A 71 4.87 -13.02 19.16
CA ASN A 71 3.49 -13.52 19.12
C ASN A 71 2.94 -13.77 17.70
N PRO A 72 3.68 -14.42 16.77
CA PRO A 72 3.28 -14.53 15.35
C PRO A 72 1.88 -15.13 15.17
N GLY A 73 1.51 -16.19 15.91
CA GLY A 73 0.16 -16.75 15.83
C GLY A 73 -0.97 -15.80 16.26
N ALA A 74 -0.68 -14.79 17.10
CA ALA A 74 -1.62 -13.74 17.47
C ALA A 74 -1.59 -12.54 16.50
N LEU A 75 -0.55 -12.42 15.66
CA LEU A 75 -0.53 -11.51 14.51
C LEU A 75 -1.39 -12.10 13.40
N GLU A 76 -1.19 -13.36 13.03
CA GLU A 76 -2.02 -14.07 12.03
C GLU A 76 -3.51 -14.02 12.38
N ALA A 77 -3.86 -14.29 13.64
CA ALA A 77 -5.25 -14.17 14.10
C ALA A 77 -5.79 -12.74 14.01
N PHE A 78 -4.95 -11.73 14.26
CA PHE A 78 -5.35 -10.33 14.06
C PHE A 78 -5.54 -9.99 12.57
N LEU A 79 -4.63 -10.44 11.71
CA LEU A 79 -4.70 -10.23 10.26
C LEU A 79 -5.94 -10.87 9.64
N GLY A 80 -6.36 -12.05 10.11
CA GLY A 80 -7.65 -12.65 9.76
C GLY A 80 -8.83 -11.80 10.23
N ASP A 81 -8.84 -11.42 11.52
CA ASP A 81 -9.92 -10.65 12.14
C ASP A 81 -10.15 -9.25 11.53
N VAL A 82 -9.13 -8.58 10.98
CA VAL A 82 -9.32 -7.28 10.30
C VAL A 82 -9.82 -7.41 8.86
N GLN A 83 -9.70 -8.60 8.27
CA GLN A 83 -10.13 -8.92 6.91
C GLN A 83 -11.54 -9.52 6.84
N ASP A 84 -12.01 -10.19 7.90
CA ASP A 84 -13.34 -10.81 7.96
C ASP A 84 -14.46 -9.75 8.18
N PRO A 85 -15.41 -9.55 7.24
CA PRO A 85 -16.54 -8.63 7.43
C PRO A 85 -17.48 -8.98 8.59
N ALA A 86 -17.46 -10.22 9.09
CA ALA A 86 -18.24 -10.64 10.27
C ALA A 86 -17.52 -10.35 11.61
N SER A 87 -16.24 -10.00 11.57
CA SER A 87 -15.44 -9.72 12.76
C SER A 87 -15.73 -8.31 13.32
N PRO A 88 -15.83 -8.14 14.65
CA PRO A 88 -15.94 -6.83 15.27
C PRO A 88 -14.68 -5.97 15.11
N ARG A 89 -13.58 -6.54 14.57
CA ARG A 89 -12.33 -5.84 14.23
C ARG A 89 -12.18 -5.54 12.73
N TYR A 90 -13.21 -5.80 11.91
CA TYR A 90 -13.15 -5.55 10.47
C TYR A 90 -12.68 -4.12 10.13
N ARG A 91 -11.64 -4.00 9.29
CA ARG A 91 -10.94 -2.76 8.92
C ARG A 91 -10.36 -1.93 10.10
N GLN A 92 -10.28 -2.47 11.32
CA GLN A 92 -9.63 -1.81 12.46
C GLN A 92 -8.14 -2.17 12.50
N PHE A 93 -7.39 -1.66 11.52
CA PHE A 93 -5.94 -1.80 11.44
C PHE A 93 -5.23 -1.07 12.59
N LEU A 94 -4.01 -1.50 12.91
CA LEU A 94 -3.19 -0.89 13.94
C LEU A 94 -2.53 0.38 13.44
N THR A 95 -2.26 1.31 14.35
CA THR A 95 -1.15 2.24 14.14
C THR A 95 0.18 1.49 14.18
N GLN A 96 1.21 2.03 13.51
CA GLN A 96 2.56 1.46 13.59
C GLN A 96 3.08 1.37 15.04
N ALA A 97 2.64 2.26 15.93
CA ALA A 97 2.99 2.24 17.35
C ALA A 97 2.36 1.04 18.10
N GLU A 98 1.10 0.70 17.81
CA GLU A 98 0.43 -0.46 18.40
C GLU A 98 1.03 -1.77 17.87
N PHE A 99 1.31 -1.88 16.58
CA PHE A 99 2.10 -3.00 16.04
C PHE A 99 3.45 -3.13 16.77
N ASN A 100 4.13 -2.00 17.00
CA ASN A 100 5.42 -2.00 17.69
C ASN A 100 5.34 -2.44 19.16
N ALA A 101 4.20 -2.19 19.82
CA ALA A 101 3.95 -2.63 21.19
C ALA A 101 3.58 -4.12 21.26
N LEU A 102 2.81 -4.62 20.30
CA LEU A 102 2.24 -5.98 20.32
C LEU A 102 3.16 -7.05 19.68
N TYR A 103 3.74 -6.74 18.51
CA TYR A 103 4.30 -7.74 17.59
C TYR A 103 5.75 -7.48 17.17
N ALA A 104 6.21 -6.23 17.11
CA ALA A 104 7.62 -5.95 16.81
C ALA A 104 8.57 -6.54 17.89
N PRO A 105 9.84 -6.86 17.55
CA PRO A 105 10.91 -7.16 18.50
C PRO A 105 10.96 -6.16 19.66
N THR A 106 11.45 -6.56 20.83
CA THR A 106 11.63 -5.60 21.95
C THR A 106 12.86 -4.72 21.71
N GLU A 107 12.87 -3.54 22.32
CA GLU A 107 14.05 -2.67 22.29
C GLU A 107 15.28 -3.37 22.89
N ALA A 108 15.10 -4.13 23.97
CA ALA A 108 16.19 -4.90 24.58
C ALA A 108 16.76 -5.99 23.64
N ALA A 109 15.92 -6.64 22.82
CA ALA A 109 16.38 -7.61 21.83
C ALA A 109 17.16 -6.93 20.69
N GLU A 110 16.69 -5.77 20.22
CA GLU A 110 17.40 -4.98 19.20
C GLU A 110 18.75 -4.46 19.74
N GLU A 111 18.78 -3.92 20.96
CA GLU A 111 20.03 -3.46 21.60
C GLU A 111 21.03 -4.60 21.84
N ALA A 112 20.57 -5.82 22.16
CA ALA A 112 21.45 -6.98 22.27
C ALA A 112 22.14 -7.32 20.93
N VAL A 113 21.38 -7.31 19.83
CA VAL A 113 21.92 -7.47 18.46
C VAL A 113 22.89 -6.33 18.13
N VAL A 114 22.52 -5.07 18.38
CA VAL A 114 23.36 -3.88 18.14
C VAL A 114 24.68 -3.95 18.90
N ALA A 115 24.64 -4.32 20.20
CA ALA A 115 25.81 -4.44 21.04
C ALA A 115 26.76 -5.55 20.56
N HIS A 116 26.23 -6.70 20.13
CA HIS A 116 27.01 -7.80 19.58
C HIS A 116 27.70 -7.44 18.25
N LEU A 117 26.97 -6.81 17.33
CA LEU A 117 27.53 -6.31 16.07
C LEU A 117 28.66 -5.30 16.33
N ALA A 118 28.46 -4.37 17.26
CA ALA A 118 29.47 -3.40 17.68
C ALA A 118 30.71 -4.06 18.30
N ALA A 119 30.53 -5.01 19.22
CA ALA A 119 31.61 -5.77 19.86
C ALA A 119 32.46 -6.58 18.85
N SER A 120 31.84 -7.04 17.76
CA SER A 120 32.52 -7.76 16.67
C SER A 120 33.34 -6.86 15.75
N GLY A 121 33.13 -5.54 15.84
CA GLY A 121 33.79 -4.51 15.03
C GLY A 121 32.97 -4.00 13.84
N LEU A 122 31.67 -4.30 13.79
CA LEU A 122 30.76 -3.77 12.78
C LEU A 122 30.16 -2.44 13.26
N ARG A 123 29.94 -1.49 12.35
CA ARG A 123 29.20 -0.25 12.66
C ARG A 123 27.77 -0.40 12.18
N VAL A 124 26.80 -0.29 13.08
CA VAL A 124 25.38 -0.15 12.72
C VAL A 124 25.19 1.16 11.92
N THR A 125 24.60 1.03 10.73
CA THR A 125 24.36 2.15 9.81
C THR A 125 22.89 2.50 9.65
N GLN A 126 21.97 1.60 10.02
CA GLN A 126 20.53 1.85 9.97
C GLN A 126 19.81 0.96 11.00
N ARG A 127 18.80 1.55 11.64
CA ARG A 127 17.79 0.91 12.48
C ARG A 127 16.43 1.47 12.06
N PHE A 128 15.35 0.76 12.37
CA PHE A 128 14.00 1.15 11.97
C PHE A 128 13.08 1.23 13.18
N PRO A 129 12.06 2.13 13.21
CA PRO A 129 11.16 2.26 14.36
C PRO A 129 10.43 0.97 14.76
N ASN A 130 10.16 0.09 13.80
CA ASN A 130 9.54 -1.22 14.01
C ASN A 130 10.53 -2.34 14.37
N ARG A 131 11.84 -2.03 14.46
CA ARG A 131 12.91 -2.90 14.96
C ARG A 131 13.07 -4.25 14.25
N LEU A 132 12.43 -4.44 13.09
CA LEU A 132 12.51 -5.67 12.30
C LEU A 132 13.89 -5.90 11.66
N LEU A 133 14.67 -4.83 11.45
CA LEU A 133 15.97 -4.87 10.78
C LEU A 133 17.01 -4.04 11.51
N VAL A 134 18.22 -4.60 11.65
CA VAL A 134 19.44 -3.86 11.99
C VAL A 134 20.43 -4.01 10.84
N VAL A 135 20.83 -2.90 10.24
CA VAL A 135 21.82 -2.87 9.16
C VAL A 135 23.17 -2.48 9.73
N ALA A 136 24.21 -3.26 9.45
CA ALA A 136 25.58 -2.95 9.84
C ALA A 136 26.56 -3.08 8.68
N ALA A 137 27.69 -2.39 8.77
CA ALA A 137 28.77 -2.47 7.79
C ALA A 137 30.14 -2.47 8.48
N GLY A 138 31.07 -3.23 7.93
CA GLY A 138 32.44 -3.37 8.43
C GLY A 138 33.35 -3.96 7.38
N ASN A 139 34.37 -4.72 7.81
CA ASN A 139 35.17 -5.56 6.92
C ASN A 139 34.78 -7.04 7.06
N VAL A 140 35.16 -7.88 6.09
CA VAL A 140 34.91 -9.33 6.10
C VAL A 140 35.28 -9.95 7.45
N GLY A 141 36.47 -9.67 7.98
CA GLY A 141 36.90 -10.23 9.26
C GLY A 141 36.01 -9.85 10.46
N ALA A 142 35.27 -8.74 10.40
CA ALA A 142 34.28 -8.38 11.41
C ALA A 142 32.92 -9.07 11.20
N ILE A 143 32.54 -9.34 9.94
CA ILE A 143 31.36 -10.15 9.58
C ILE A 143 31.58 -11.59 10.05
N GLU A 144 32.74 -12.18 9.71
CA GLU A 144 33.15 -13.52 10.14
C GLU A 144 33.10 -13.68 11.68
N ARG A 145 33.66 -12.71 12.42
CA ARG A 145 33.57 -12.70 13.90
C ARG A 145 32.15 -12.51 14.44
N ALA A 146 31.32 -11.71 13.78
CA ALA A 146 29.96 -11.44 14.23
C ALA A 146 29.04 -12.65 14.08
N PHE A 147 29.25 -13.46 13.04
CA PHE A 147 28.33 -14.54 12.68
C PHE A 147 28.94 -15.93 12.74
N GLY A 148 30.22 -16.06 13.14
CA GLY A 148 30.87 -17.36 13.30
C GLY A 148 31.00 -18.14 11.98
N VAL A 149 31.27 -17.44 10.88
CA VAL A 149 31.43 -18.00 9.52
C VAL A 149 32.78 -17.60 8.93
N GLU A 150 33.21 -18.27 7.86
CA GLU A 150 34.24 -17.75 6.95
C GLU A 150 33.57 -17.31 5.64
N ILE A 151 34.03 -16.18 5.07
CA ILE A 151 33.54 -15.71 3.75
C ILE A 151 34.56 -16.11 2.69
N HIS A 152 34.09 -16.83 1.68
CA HIS A 152 34.91 -17.34 0.59
C HIS A 152 34.62 -16.58 -0.69
N ASP A 153 35.63 -16.45 -1.54
CA ASP A 153 35.42 -16.17 -2.96
C ASP A 153 35.02 -17.47 -3.65
N VAL A 154 33.98 -17.41 -4.48
CA VAL A 154 33.46 -18.60 -5.17
C VAL A 154 33.23 -18.30 -6.66
N LEU A 155 33.23 -19.35 -7.49
CA LEU A 155 32.81 -19.27 -8.89
C LEU A 155 31.43 -19.87 -9.05
N LEU A 156 30.49 -19.10 -9.61
CA LEU A 156 29.17 -19.56 -10.06
C LEU A 156 29.03 -19.15 -11.53
N ASP A 157 28.68 -20.10 -12.40
CA ASP A 157 28.56 -19.92 -13.87
C ASP A 157 29.76 -19.20 -14.54
N GLY A 158 30.96 -19.37 -13.97
CA GLY A 158 32.20 -18.75 -14.42
C GLY A 158 32.42 -17.30 -13.97
N ALA A 159 31.44 -16.68 -13.31
CA ALA A 159 31.58 -15.39 -12.64
C ALA A 159 32.13 -15.57 -11.21
N ARG A 160 32.81 -14.55 -10.69
CA ARG A 160 33.35 -14.55 -9.30
C ARG A 160 32.40 -13.81 -8.36
N HIS A 161 32.05 -14.51 -7.29
CA HIS A 161 31.10 -14.12 -6.24
C HIS A 161 31.77 -14.25 -4.86
N TYR A 162 31.03 -13.92 -3.80
CA TYR A 162 31.34 -14.39 -2.44
C TYR A 162 30.18 -15.17 -1.83
N SER A 163 30.52 -16.04 -0.87
CA SER A 163 29.53 -16.73 -0.04
C SER A 163 30.13 -17.16 1.30
N ALA A 164 29.33 -17.10 2.36
CA ALA A 164 29.51 -17.95 3.53
C ALA A 164 29.19 -19.40 3.14
N LEU A 165 30.05 -20.35 3.53
CA LEU A 165 29.82 -21.77 3.22
C LEU A 165 29.10 -22.53 4.36
N GLU A 166 29.06 -21.93 5.56
CA GLU A 166 28.40 -22.48 6.74
C GLU A 166 27.32 -21.53 7.31
N GLU A 167 26.30 -22.09 7.96
CA GLU A 167 25.21 -21.30 8.54
C GLU A 167 25.72 -20.37 9.65
N PRO A 168 25.32 -19.10 9.68
CA PRO A 168 25.70 -18.19 10.74
C PRO A 168 25.17 -18.64 12.10
N SER A 169 25.98 -18.35 13.11
CA SER A 169 25.66 -18.57 14.52
C SER A 169 25.82 -17.28 15.31
N LEU A 170 25.00 -17.15 16.35
CA LEU A 170 25.04 -16.04 17.29
C LEU A 170 25.09 -16.59 18.73
N PRO A 171 25.52 -15.80 19.72
CA PRO A 171 25.37 -16.16 21.13
C PRO A 171 23.94 -16.63 21.42
N GLY A 172 23.77 -17.71 22.19
CA GLY A 172 22.46 -18.33 22.43
C GLY A 172 21.43 -17.48 23.19
N ASP A 173 21.84 -16.34 23.74
CA ASP A 173 21.00 -15.29 24.32
C ASP A 173 20.56 -14.22 23.30
N ILE A 174 21.09 -14.26 22.07
CA ILE A 174 20.78 -13.35 20.95
C ILE A 174 20.13 -14.10 19.78
N ALA A 175 20.60 -15.33 19.47
CA ALA A 175 20.10 -16.14 18.36
C ALA A 175 18.56 -16.29 18.32
N PRO A 176 17.84 -16.46 19.45
CA PRO A 176 16.36 -16.54 19.44
C PRO A 176 15.65 -15.26 18.98
N PHE A 177 16.33 -14.12 18.95
CA PHE A 177 15.76 -12.85 18.47
C PHE A 177 15.98 -12.60 16.97
N VAL A 178 16.79 -13.41 16.29
CA VAL A 178 17.22 -13.17 14.92
C VAL A 178 16.56 -14.15 13.95
N SER A 179 15.84 -13.61 12.97
CA SER A 179 15.16 -14.39 11.93
C SER A 179 16.09 -14.75 10.76
N GLY A 180 17.21 -14.05 10.58
CA GLY A 180 18.18 -14.34 9.54
C GLY A 180 19.22 -13.23 9.34
N VAL A 181 20.26 -13.51 8.56
CA VAL A 181 21.31 -12.54 8.19
C VAL A 181 21.51 -12.54 6.68
N LEU A 182 21.36 -11.38 6.03
CA LEU A 182 21.63 -11.19 4.60
C LEU A 182 22.92 -10.41 4.38
N GLY A 183 23.48 -10.51 3.17
CA GLY A 183 24.79 -9.93 2.82
C GLY A 183 25.98 -10.81 3.24
N LEU A 184 25.73 -12.12 3.41
CA LEU A 184 26.77 -13.14 3.57
C LEU A 184 27.17 -13.78 2.22
N ASP A 185 26.40 -13.53 1.16
CA ASP A 185 26.69 -13.93 -0.22
C ASP A 185 26.15 -12.89 -1.22
N ASP A 186 26.63 -12.97 -2.47
CA ASP A 186 26.08 -12.26 -3.63
C ASP A 186 25.72 -13.20 -4.80
N LEU A 187 25.32 -14.44 -4.48
CA LEU A 187 25.04 -15.47 -5.49
C LEU A 187 23.70 -15.26 -6.21
N ALA A 188 22.78 -14.50 -5.60
CA ALA A 188 21.50 -14.16 -6.19
C ALA A 188 21.17 -12.66 -6.00
N ALA A 189 20.38 -12.14 -6.93
CA ALA A 189 19.91 -10.76 -6.94
C ALA A 189 18.39 -10.71 -7.16
N MET A 190 17.81 -9.55 -6.93
CA MET A 190 16.48 -9.21 -7.43
C MET A 190 16.58 -8.73 -8.87
N HIS A 191 15.59 -9.08 -9.68
CA HIS A 191 15.52 -8.76 -11.09
C HIS A 191 14.14 -8.24 -11.45
N ALA A 192 14.11 -7.16 -12.22
CA ALA A 192 13.02 -6.87 -13.15
C ALA A 192 13.24 -7.68 -14.43
N ARG A 193 12.17 -8.15 -15.09
CA ARG A 193 12.27 -8.91 -16.36
C ARG A 193 11.37 -8.40 -17.49
N PRO A 194 11.18 -7.07 -17.68
CA PRO A 194 10.30 -6.53 -18.71
C PRO A 194 10.77 -7.01 -20.08
N ARG A 195 9.88 -7.69 -20.80
CA ARG A 195 10.16 -8.24 -22.13
C ARG A 195 10.01 -7.15 -23.19
N ALA A 196 10.99 -6.25 -23.23
CA ALA A 196 10.99 -5.05 -24.05
C ALA A 196 11.50 -5.26 -25.49
N ARG A 197 10.89 -4.55 -26.44
CA ARG A 197 11.39 -4.34 -27.81
C ARG A 197 11.22 -2.87 -28.19
N ALA A 198 12.28 -2.24 -28.72
CA ALA A 198 12.21 -0.85 -29.17
C ALA A 198 11.34 -0.68 -30.44
N VAL A 199 10.58 0.42 -30.49
CA VAL A 199 9.67 0.77 -31.60
C VAL A 199 9.98 2.20 -32.10
N PRO A 200 10.01 2.45 -33.42
CA PRO A 200 10.29 3.80 -33.95
C PRO A 200 9.18 4.81 -33.63
N LEU A 201 9.53 6.08 -33.40
CA LEU A 201 8.55 7.13 -33.08
C LEU A 201 7.46 7.33 -34.15
N ALA A 202 7.81 7.27 -35.44
CA ALA A 202 6.86 7.38 -36.55
C ALA A 202 5.83 6.22 -36.63
N VAL A 203 6.02 5.20 -35.80
CA VAL A 203 5.22 3.99 -35.73
C VAL A 203 4.19 4.08 -34.59
N VAL A 204 4.39 4.93 -33.57
CA VAL A 204 3.33 5.24 -32.60
C VAL A 204 2.19 5.99 -33.30
N GLY A 205 0.99 5.41 -33.27
CA GLY A 205 -0.17 5.87 -34.04
C GLY A 205 -0.27 5.36 -35.47
N SER A 206 0.70 4.57 -35.97
CA SER A 206 0.62 3.93 -37.31
C SER A 206 0.91 2.42 -37.32
N SER A 207 1.58 1.87 -36.30
CA SER A 207 1.44 0.46 -35.93
C SER A 207 0.17 0.26 -35.12
N CYS A 208 -0.67 -0.60 -35.64
CA CYS A 208 -1.20 -1.67 -34.82
C CYS A 208 -0.08 -2.70 -34.55
N CYS A 209 -0.03 -3.43 -33.44
CA CYS A 209 -1.12 -3.78 -32.53
C CYS A 209 -0.62 -3.91 -31.10
N HIS A 210 -0.57 -2.80 -30.38
CA HIS A 210 -0.02 -2.70 -29.03
C HIS A 210 -1.00 -1.88 -28.19
N LEU A 211 -1.11 -2.23 -26.91
CA LEU A 211 -2.04 -1.62 -25.97
C LEU A 211 -1.45 -0.32 -25.40
N SER A 212 -2.31 0.67 -25.23
CA SER A 212 -2.07 1.93 -24.53
C SER A 212 -2.98 2.04 -23.30
N PRO A 213 -2.73 2.97 -22.36
CA PRO A 213 -3.60 3.10 -21.19
C PRO A 213 -5.09 3.28 -21.54
N PRO A 214 -5.50 4.11 -22.53
CA PRO A 214 -6.90 4.18 -22.97
C PRO A 214 -7.49 2.86 -23.48
N ASP A 215 -6.66 2.00 -24.11
CA ASP A 215 -7.10 0.67 -24.54
C ASP A 215 -7.40 -0.21 -23.32
N LEU A 216 -6.58 -0.15 -22.28
CA LEU A 216 -6.74 -0.94 -21.06
C LEU A 216 -7.89 -0.46 -20.18
N LEU A 217 -8.10 0.85 -20.09
CA LEU A 217 -9.32 1.41 -19.48
C LEU A 217 -10.58 0.84 -20.16
N THR A 218 -10.54 0.69 -21.49
CA THR A 218 -11.64 0.13 -22.28
C THR A 218 -11.73 -1.40 -22.19
N PHE A 219 -10.59 -2.09 -22.07
CA PHE A 219 -10.51 -3.55 -22.06
C PHE A 219 -10.95 -4.17 -20.72
N TYR A 220 -10.57 -3.55 -19.59
CA TYR A 220 -10.94 -4.00 -18.24
C TYR A 220 -12.10 -3.21 -17.61
N ALA A 221 -12.88 -2.49 -18.41
CA ALA A 221 -14.03 -1.70 -17.98
C ALA A 221 -13.73 -0.76 -16.80
N ASN A 222 -12.57 -0.08 -16.82
CA ASN A 222 -12.17 0.81 -15.72
C ASN A 222 -13.12 2.02 -15.60
N ARG A 223 -13.30 2.50 -14.37
CA ARG A 223 -14.17 3.62 -14.00
C ARG A 223 -13.35 4.90 -13.83
N PRO A 224 -13.41 5.86 -14.79
CA PRO A 224 -12.59 7.07 -14.73
C PRO A 224 -12.86 7.97 -13.52
N GLU A 225 -14.01 7.81 -12.86
CA GLU A 225 -14.34 8.50 -11.61
C GLU A 225 -13.64 7.93 -10.36
N LEU A 226 -13.00 6.77 -10.47
CA LEU A 226 -12.19 6.13 -9.41
C LEU A 226 -10.69 6.24 -9.74
N ASP A 227 -10.26 7.46 -10.05
CA ASP A 227 -8.91 7.81 -10.50
C ASP A 227 -7.81 7.72 -9.43
N GLY A 228 -8.15 7.34 -8.18
CA GLY A 228 -7.22 7.35 -7.05
C GLY A 228 -6.88 8.75 -6.52
N SER A 229 -7.66 9.78 -6.84
CA SER A 229 -7.50 11.13 -6.28
C SER A 229 -7.44 11.12 -4.75
N GLY A 230 -6.37 11.69 -4.19
CA GLY A 230 -6.10 11.74 -2.75
C GLY A 230 -5.27 10.56 -2.23
N GLU A 231 -5.10 9.49 -3.02
CA GLU A 231 -4.32 8.32 -2.65
C GLU A 231 -2.83 8.48 -2.93
N THR A 232 -2.06 7.50 -2.46
CA THR A 232 -0.64 7.35 -2.82
C THR A 232 -0.31 5.89 -3.07
N VAL A 233 0.21 5.63 -4.28
CA VAL A 233 0.80 4.34 -4.65
C VAL A 233 2.31 4.44 -4.49
N ALA A 234 2.87 3.57 -3.66
CA ALA A 234 4.32 3.38 -3.60
C ALA A 234 4.75 2.32 -4.61
N ILE A 235 5.80 2.60 -5.37
CA ILE A 235 6.50 1.62 -6.21
C ILE A 235 7.77 1.22 -5.48
N ALA A 236 8.03 -0.08 -5.35
CA ALA A 236 9.19 -0.62 -4.64
C ALA A 236 10.11 -1.36 -5.63
N GLY A 237 11.26 -0.77 -5.93
CA GLY A 237 12.16 -1.32 -6.96
C GLY A 237 13.57 -0.73 -6.93
N VAL A 238 14.23 -0.71 -8.09
CA VAL A 238 15.58 -0.18 -8.28
C VAL A 238 15.59 0.71 -9.52
N PHE A 239 16.42 1.75 -9.46
CA PHE A 239 16.60 2.82 -10.45
C PHE A 239 15.53 3.91 -10.40
N ALA A 240 15.86 5.05 -11.01
CA ALA A 240 14.99 6.22 -11.05
C ALA A 240 14.27 6.35 -12.42
N TRP A 241 13.13 7.03 -12.46
CA TRP A 241 12.49 7.50 -13.70
C TRP A 241 13.06 8.86 -14.16
N GLN A 242 12.75 9.31 -15.40
CA GLN A 242 12.95 10.70 -15.84
C GLN A 242 11.62 11.44 -16.02
N ASP A 243 11.49 12.64 -15.44
CA ASP A 243 10.22 13.40 -15.50
C ASP A 243 9.83 13.78 -16.94
N SER A 244 10.80 13.93 -17.84
CA SER A 244 10.59 14.17 -19.26
C SER A 244 9.98 12.99 -20.00
N ASP A 245 10.28 11.76 -19.56
CA ASP A 245 9.73 10.55 -20.16
C ASP A 245 8.23 10.45 -19.79
N ASN A 246 7.90 10.53 -18.50
CA ASN A 246 6.52 10.58 -18.00
C ASN A 246 5.71 11.72 -18.63
N THR A 247 6.30 12.90 -18.80
CA THR A 247 5.63 14.04 -19.46
C THR A 247 5.27 13.72 -20.91
N THR A 248 6.13 13.00 -21.62
CA THR A 248 5.92 12.59 -23.01
C THR A 248 4.85 11.50 -23.10
N PHE A 249 4.91 10.49 -22.22
CA PHE A 249 3.91 9.44 -22.12
C PHE A 249 2.51 9.99 -21.84
N ASN A 250 2.40 10.83 -20.80
CA ASN A 250 1.13 11.41 -20.39
C ASN A 250 0.53 12.28 -21.51
N SER A 251 1.36 13.09 -22.18
CA SER A 251 0.92 13.90 -23.31
C SER A 251 0.50 13.07 -24.54
N GLN A 252 1.07 11.87 -24.75
CA GLN A 252 0.69 10.99 -25.86
C GLN A 252 -0.68 10.34 -25.63
N TRP A 253 -0.99 9.99 -24.38
CA TRP A 253 -2.20 9.23 -24.02
C TRP A 253 -3.30 10.08 -23.37
N GLY A 254 -3.12 11.40 -23.26
CA GLY A 254 -4.10 12.32 -22.69
C GLY A 254 -4.24 12.25 -21.18
N LEU A 255 -3.25 11.67 -20.48
CA LEU A 255 -3.21 11.61 -19.02
C LEU A 255 -2.80 12.98 -18.45
N PRO A 256 -3.24 13.35 -17.24
CA PRO A 256 -2.77 14.57 -16.58
C PRO A 256 -1.26 14.47 -16.24
N PRO A 257 -0.58 15.58 -15.91
CA PRO A 257 0.72 15.51 -15.24
C PRO A 257 0.62 14.70 -13.94
N LEU A 258 1.72 14.07 -13.51
CA LEU A 258 1.75 13.34 -12.23
C LEU A 258 1.30 14.25 -11.07
N PRO A 259 0.43 13.78 -10.15
CA PRO A 259 -0.08 14.61 -9.05
C PRO A 259 1.02 15.20 -8.16
N GLY A 260 0.74 16.39 -7.62
CA GLY A 260 1.67 17.15 -6.80
C GLY A 260 2.19 16.35 -5.60
N GLY A 261 3.51 16.31 -5.44
CA GLY A 261 4.18 15.52 -4.40
C GLY A 261 4.56 14.10 -4.83
N SER A 262 4.27 13.69 -6.07
CA SER A 262 4.89 12.50 -6.67
C SER A 262 6.41 12.69 -6.73
N GLY A 263 7.19 11.63 -6.54
CA GLY A 263 8.65 11.75 -6.40
C GLY A 263 9.37 10.45 -6.08
N GLN A 264 10.68 10.55 -5.85
CA GLN A 264 11.58 9.40 -5.77
C GLN A 264 12.39 9.40 -4.47
N VAL A 265 12.39 8.27 -3.77
CA VAL A 265 12.96 8.09 -2.42
C VAL A 265 14.07 7.05 -2.46
N CYS A 266 15.33 7.50 -2.40
CA CYS A 266 16.46 6.57 -2.21
C CYS A 266 16.49 6.06 -0.78
N THR A 267 16.37 4.75 -0.60
CA THR A 267 16.45 4.11 0.73
C THR A 267 17.89 3.78 1.15
N GLY A 268 18.82 3.80 0.20
CA GLY A 268 20.28 3.74 0.43
C GLY A 268 20.93 5.10 0.65
N ARG A 269 22.24 5.18 0.37
CA ARG A 269 22.91 6.49 0.21
C ARG A 269 22.45 7.12 -1.10
N ALA A 270 22.25 8.44 -1.13
CA ALA A 270 21.90 9.17 -2.36
C ALA A 270 22.93 9.03 -3.53
N THR A 271 24.13 8.51 -3.26
CA THR A 271 25.15 8.20 -4.28
C THR A 271 25.12 6.74 -4.77
N ALA A 272 24.22 5.90 -4.24
CA ALA A 272 24.09 4.49 -4.63
C ALA A 272 23.63 4.36 -6.10
N LYS A 273 24.13 3.32 -6.79
CA LYS A 273 23.82 3.10 -8.21
C LYS A 273 22.34 2.80 -8.44
N GLY A 274 21.71 2.03 -7.55
CA GLY A 274 20.28 1.71 -7.61
C GLY A 274 19.34 2.88 -7.33
N CYS A 275 19.86 4.05 -6.90
CA CYS A 275 19.07 5.25 -6.67
C CYS A 275 19.23 6.30 -7.79
N ARG A 276 19.53 5.87 -9.02
CA ARG A 276 19.81 6.74 -10.17
C ARG A 276 19.13 6.20 -11.42
N PHE A 277 18.91 7.07 -12.40
CA PHE A 277 18.45 6.64 -13.71
C PHE A 277 19.52 5.77 -14.38
N SER A 278 19.09 4.71 -15.07
CA SER A 278 19.95 3.77 -15.79
C SER A 278 19.27 3.31 -17.08
N ILE A 279 19.88 3.58 -18.25
CA ILE A 279 19.37 3.14 -19.57
C ILE A 279 19.26 1.61 -19.73
N ASP A 280 19.87 0.85 -18.81
CA ASP A 280 19.88 -0.61 -18.80
C ASP A 280 18.92 -1.21 -17.76
N GLY A 281 18.21 -0.38 -16.97
CA GLY A 281 17.40 -0.87 -15.84
C GLY A 281 16.23 0.01 -15.40
N SER A 282 16.14 1.26 -15.88
CA SER A 282 15.01 2.16 -15.58
C SER A 282 13.74 1.82 -16.36
N THR A 283 13.79 0.98 -17.40
CA THR A 283 12.61 0.50 -18.15
C THR A 283 11.48 0.02 -17.24
N GLU A 284 11.82 -0.73 -16.18
CA GLU A 284 10.83 -1.24 -15.23
C GLU A 284 10.14 -0.12 -14.45
N ILE A 285 10.91 0.88 -14.01
CA ILE A 285 10.38 1.98 -13.20
C ILE A 285 9.60 2.97 -14.07
N ALA A 286 9.98 3.14 -15.35
CA ALA A 286 9.16 3.86 -16.32
C ALA A 286 7.80 3.16 -16.48
N LEU A 287 7.82 1.85 -16.79
CA LEU A 287 6.64 0.99 -16.89
C LEU A 287 5.76 1.05 -15.63
N ASP A 288 6.32 0.84 -14.44
CA ASP A 288 5.59 0.87 -13.18
C ASP A 288 4.87 2.21 -12.96
N VAL A 289 5.56 3.33 -13.21
CA VAL A 289 5.00 4.68 -13.04
C VAL A 289 3.92 4.97 -14.09
N GLU A 290 4.20 4.65 -15.35
CA GLU A 290 3.29 4.87 -16.49
C GLU A 290 1.98 4.08 -16.33
N TYR A 291 2.04 2.85 -15.81
CA TYR A 291 0.87 1.98 -15.68
C TYR A 291 0.13 2.14 -14.35
N VAL A 292 0.78 2.57 -13.26
CA VAL A 292 0.04 3.13 -12.10
C VAL A 292 -0.73 4.37 -12.54
N HIS A 293 -0.09 5.30 -13.25
CA HIS A 293 -0.71 6.57 -13.67
C HIS A 293 -1.80 6.37 -14.74
N GLY A 294 -1.64 5.36 -15.60
CA GLY A 294 -2.64 4.96 -16.59
C GLY A 294 -3.93 4.43 -15.97
N THR A 295 -3.83 3.69 -14.85
CA THR A 295 -5.00 3.12 -14.15
C THR A 295 -5.60 4.08 -13.11
N ALA A 296 -4.76 4.83 -12.40
CA ALA A 296 -5.15 5.75 -11.33
C ALA A 296 -4.47 7.14 -11.50
N PRO A 297 -4.91 7.95 -12.47
CA PRO A 297 -4.25 9.21 -12.84
C PRO A 297 -4.34 10.33 -11.79
N GLY A 298 -5.18 10.18 -10.76
CA GLY A 298 -5.28 11.06 -9.59
C GLY A 298 -4.38 10.65 -8.42
N ALA A 299 -3.81 9.44 -8.45
CA ALA A 299 -2.97 8.93 -7.36
C ALA A 299 -1.56 9.52 -7.39
N ARG A 300 -1.06 9.93 -6.22
CA ARG A 300 0.35 10.34 -6.05
C ARG A 300 1.26 9.12 -6.16
N ILE A 301 2.34 9.22 -6.94
CA ILE A 301 3.28 8.10 -7.16
C ILE A 301 4.61 8.35 -6.45
N LEU A 302 5.04 7.40 -5.62
CA LEU A 302 6.34 7.45 -4.93
C LEU A 302 7.20 6.23 -5.27
N ASN A 303 8.27 6.42 -6.05
CA ASN A 303 9.27 5.37 -6.32
C ASN A 303 10.27 5.28 -5.17
N TYR A 304 10.16 4.23 -4.36
CA TYR A 304 11.14 3.85 -3.36
C TYR A 304 12.19 2.94 -3.99
N MET A 305 13.44 3.40 -3.97
CA MET A 305 14.57 2.74 -4.63
C MET A 305 15.47 2.04 -3.61
N ALA A 306 15.78 0.77 -3.83
CA ALA A 306 16.85 0.07 -3.13
C ALA A 306 18.24 0.54 -3.60
N ALA A 307 19.26 0.33 -2.76
CA ALA A 307 20.61 0.84 -3.03
C ALA A 307 21.30 0.14 -4.23
N SER A 308 20.94 -1.12 -4.49
CA SER A 308 21.37 -1.94 -5.61
C SER A 308 20.38 -3.09 -5.83
N THR A 309 20.65 -3.95 -6.81
CA THR A 309 19.89 -5.19 -7.07
C THR A 309 20.19 -6.33 -6.07
N SER A 310 21.09 -6.13 -5.11
CA SER A 310 21.39 -7.15 -4.09
C SER A 310 20.16 -7.48 -3.24
N LEU A 311 19.92 -8.76 -2.97
CA LEU A 311 18.86 -9.23 -2.07
C LEU A 311 18.90 -8.57 -0.69
N ALA A 312 20.09 -8.20 -0.20
CA ALA A 312 20.24 -7.54 1.09
C ALA A 312 19.76 -6.07 1.10
N ASP A 313 19.58 -5.44 -0.06
CA ASP A 313 19.15 -4.04 -0.16
C ASP A 313 17.62 -3.87 -0.21
N PHE A 314 16.88 -4.94 -0.55
CA PHE A 314 15.41 -4.91 -0.71
C PHE A 314 14.61 -4.91 0.60
N PRO A 315 14.85 -5.79 1.59
CA PRO A 315 14.14 -5.72 2.86
C PRO A 315 14.30 -4.36 3.58
N PRO A 316 15.47 -3.70 3.60
CA PRO A 316 15.59 -2.32 4.08
C PRO A 316 14.73 -1.30 3.32
N MET A 317 14.52 -1.48 2.01
CA MET A 317 13.63 -0.65 1.20
C MET A 317 12.16 -0.92 1.53
N TYR A 318 11.73 -2.19 1.50
CA TYR A 318 10.37 -2.58 1.86
C TYR A 318 10.02 -2.09 3.27
N ASN A 319 10.91 -2.30 4.25
CA ASN A 319 10.70 -1.85 5.61
C ASN A 319 10.65 -0.31 5.73
N ARG A 320 11.35 0.42 4.84
CA ARG A 320 11.26 1.89 4.76
C ARG A 320 9.90 2.36 4.27
N ILE A 321 9.31 1.71 3.26
CA ILE A 321 7.95 2.01 2.77
C ILE A 321 6.92 1.81 3.89
N VAL A 322 7.01 0.70 4.62
CA VAL A 322 6.06 0.40 5.70
C VAL A 322 6.14 1.42 6.84
N VAL A 323 7.35 1.79 7.30
CA VAL A 323 7.48 2.76 8.41
C VAL A 323 7.28 4.23 8.00
N ASP A 324 7.46 4.58 6.73
CA ASP A 324 7.10 5.89 6.20
C ASP A 324 5.59 6.03 6.01
N ASN A 325 4.91 4.91 5.77
CA ASN A 325 3.47 4.79 5.55
C ASN A 325 2.89 5.90 4.64
N PRO A 326 3.42 6.08 3.41
CA PRO A 326 3.06 7.22 2.56
C PRO A 326 1.65 7.14 1.96
N GLY A 327 1.03 5.97 2.03
CA GLY A 327 -0.28 5.60 1.49
C GLY A 327 -0.57 4.12 1.79
N HIS A 328 -1.70 3.63 1.30
CA HIS A 328 -2.20 2.28 1.63
C HIS A 328 -1.93 1.22 0.55
N VAL A 329 -1.30 1.57 -0.57
CA VAL A 329 -1.09 0.63 -1.69
C VAL A 329 0.35 0.66 -2.18
N VAL A 330 0.92 -0.53 -2.41
CA VAL A 330 2.31 -0.71 -2.84
C VAL A 330 2.39 -1.75 -3.97
N SER A 331 3.17 -1.45 -5.02
CA SER A 331 3.53 -2.37 -6.10
C SER A 331 5.03 -2.71 -6.08
N THR A 332 5.39 -3.92 -6.48
CA THR A 332 6.78 -4.31 -6.76
C THR A 332 6.87 -5.26 -7.96
N SER A 333 7.46 -4.80 -9.05
CA SER A 333 7.69 -5.60 -10.26
C SER A 333 9.05 -6.33 -10.24
N TRP A 334 9.76 -6.25 -9.11
CA TRP A 334 11.06 -6.89 -8.90
C TRP A 334 10.89 -8.22 -8.17
N GLY A 335 11.43 -9.29 -8.75
CA GLY A 335 11.34 -10.66 -8.23
C GLY A 335 12.69 -11.39 -8.15
N SER A 336 12.68 -12.53 -7.47
CA SER A 336 13.73 -13.55 -7.56
C SER A 336 13.17 -14.93 -7.21
N CYS A 337 13.61 -15.96 -7.92
CA CYS A 337 13.19 -17.35 -7.71
C CYS A 337 13.29 -17.78 -6.23
N GLU A 338 12.19 -18.28 -5.65
CA GLU A 338 12.14 -18.71 -4.25
C GLU A 338 13.15 -19.82 -3.90
N ALA A 339 13.52 -20.64 -4.89
CA ALA A 339 14.46 -21.76 -4.72
C ALA A 339 15.93 -21.36 -4.91
N ALA A 340 16.20 -20.12 -5.35
CA ALA A 340 17.54 -19.57 -5.55
C ALA A 340 17.99 -18.67 -4.38
N ILE A 341 17.09 -18.28 -3.49
CA ILE A 341 17.34 -17.34 -2.39
C ILE A 341 17.13 -18.01 -1.03
N SER A 342 17.80 -17.52 0.02
CA SER A 342 17.72 -18.12 1.36
C SER A 342 16.32 -17.98 1.98
N SER A 343 15.92 -18.93 2.84
CA SER A 343 14.61 -18.84 3.51
C SER A 343 14.56 -17.69 4.51
N ALA A 344 15.72 -17.28 5.06
CA ALA A 344 15.89 -16.04 5.80
C ALA A 344 15.45 -14.80 5.00
N ALA A 345 15.83 -14.68 3.72
CA ALA A 345 15.47 -13.50 2.91
C ALA A 345 13.96 -13.40 2.69
N GLN A 346 13.32 -14.55 2.48
CA GLN A 346 11.89 -14.67 2.26
C GLN A 346 11.10 -14.35 3.53
N HIS A 347 11.40 -15.01 4.65
CA HIS A 347 10.74 -14.72 5.94
C HIS A 347 11.04 -13.30 6.47
N MET A 348 12.21 -12.72 6.16
CA MET A 348 12.52 -11.34 6.51
C MET A 348 11.62 -10.35 5.76
N SER A 349 11.37 -10.60 4.47
CA SER A 349 10.45 -9.80 3.66
C SER A 349 8.99 -10.02 4.09
N ASP A 350 8.60 -11.27 4.32
CA ASP A 350 7.26 -11.65 4.78
C ASP A 350 6.88 -11.01 6.12
N ASN A 351 7.79 -10.97 7.10
CA ASN A 351 7.58 -10.27 8.38
C ASN A 351 7.34 -8.75 8.20
N ILE A 352 7.91 -8.15 7.16
CA ILE A 352 7.72 -6.73 6.82
C ILE A 352 6.33 -6.54 6.19
N PHE A 353 5.93 -7.42 5.29
CA PHE A 353 4.60 -7.41 4.66
C PHE A 353 3.48 -7.71 5.68
N ALA A 354 3.72 -8.58 6.67
CA ALA A 354 2.81 -8.82 7.78
C ALA A 354 2.60 -7.56 8.65
N ASN A 355 3.66 -6.79 8.93
CA ASN A 355 3.54 -5.45 9.54
C ASN A 355 2.72 -4.50 8.64
N ALA A 356 3.01 -4.50 7.34
CA ALA A 356 2.32 -3.67 6.36
C ALA A 356 0.81 -3.93 6.33
N ASN A 357 0.40 -5.20 6.23
CA ASN A 357 -1.00 -5.60 6.26
C ASN A 357 -1.65 -5.24 7.61
N ALA A 358 -0.93 -5.38 8.72
CA ALA A 358 -1.45 -5.04 10.05
C ALA A 358 -1.71 -3.54 10.25
N ILE A 359 -1.01 -2.67 9.52
CA ILE A 359 -1.24 -1.21 9.48
C ILE A 359 -2.08 -0.75 8.28
N GLY A 360 -2.71 -1.68 7.56
CA GLY A 360 -3.67 -1.38 6.50
C GLY A 360 -3.10 -1.26 5.08
N GLN A 361 -1.80 -1.53 4.85
CA GLN A 361 -1.21 -1.51 3.51
C GLN A 361 -1.48 -2.80 2.73
N SER A 362 -1.90 -2.63 1.47
CA SER A 362 -2.04 -3.67 0.45
C SER A 362 -0.82 -3.69 -0.46
N TRP A 363 -0.28 -4.89 -0.72
CA TRP A 363 0.92 -5.11 -1.51
C TRP A 363 0.64 -6.03 -2.69
N PHE A 364 1.12 -5.64 -3.87
CA PHE A 364 1.03 -6.36 -5.13
C PHE A 364 2.42 -6.63 -5.70
N ALA A 365 2.65 -7.82 -6.25
CA ALA A 365 3.91 -8.18 -6.87
C ALA A 365 3.73 -8.95 -8.17
N ALA A 366 4.57 -8.67 -9.16
CA ALA A 366 4.66 -9.44 -10.39
C ALA A 366 5.01 -10.91 -10.07
N SER A 367 4.28 -11.88 -10.64
CA SER A 367 4.42 -13.30 -10.28
C SER A 367 5.58 -14.03 -10.96
N GLY A 368 6.17 -13.43 -12.00
CA GLY A 368 7.27 -14.00 -12.79
C GLY A 368 6.96 -14.00 -14.29
N ASP A 369 8.02 -14.08 -15.10
CA ASP A 369 7.99 -13.89 -16.55
C ASP A 369 8.61 -15.05 -17.34
N ALA A 370 8.96 -16.17 -16.70
CA ALA A 370 9.41 -17.39 -17.37
C ALA A 370 8.57 -18.64 -17.00
N GLY A 371 7.28 -18.43 -16.76
CA GLY A 371 6.28 -19.49 -16.62
C GLY A 371 6.39 -20.27 -15.31
N SER A 372 5.95 -21.54 -15.32
CA SER A 372 6.03 -22.45 -14.18
C SER A 372 7.45 -22.77 -13.69
N ARG A 373 8.48 -22.32 -14.43
CA ARG A 373 9.90 -22.73 -14.27
C ARG A 373 10.87 -21.55 -14.15
N ASP A 374 10.41 -20.42 -13.62
CA ASP A 374 11.21 -19.19 -13.49
C ASP A 374 12.48 -19.39 -12.63
N CYS A 375 12.46 -20.41 -11.77
CA CYS A 375 13.61 -21.00 -11.10
C CYS A 375 14.57 -21.80 -12.02
N GLY A 376 15.06 -21.16 -13.09
CA GLY A 376 16.14 -21.70 -13.93
C GLY A 376 15.81 -23.02 -14.63
N GLY A 377 14.55 -23.24 -15.00
CA GLY A 377 14.09 -24.48 -15.63
C GLY A 377 13.53 -25.53 -14.65
N VAL A 378 13.56 -25.26 -13.34
CA VAL A 378 12.93 -26.09 -12.30
C VAL A 378 11.60 -25.44 -11.87
N LEU A 379 10.59 -26.26 -11.57
CA LEU A 379 9.30 -25.78 -11.05
C LEU A 379 9.48 -24.89 -9.81
N GLY A 380 9.01 -23.66 -9.84
CA GLY A 380 9.11 -22.72 -8.73
C GLY A 380 8.41 -21.41 -9.02
N VAL A 381 8.18 -20.63 -7.97
CA VAL A 381 7.53 -19.31 -8.01
C VAL A 381 8.51 -18.23 -7.53
N ASP A 382 8.25 -16.97 -7.89
CA ASP A 382 9.12 -15.87 -7.50
C ASP A 382 8.69 -15.22 -6.17
N ASN A 383 9.69 -14.78 -5.40
CA ASN A 383 9.54 -13.92 -4.23
C ASN A 383 9.69 -12.45 -4.68
N PRO A 384 8.81 -11.52 -4.25
CA PRO A 384 7.91 -11.63 -3.09
C PRO A 384 6.49 -12.14 -3.40
N ALA A 385 6.14 -12.43 -4.66
CA ALA A 385 4.80 -12.92 -5.00
C ALA A 385 4.43 -14.25 -4.29
N ASN A 386 5.41 -15.05 -3.86
CA ASN A 386 5.19 -16.25 -3.06
C ASN A 386 4.80 -15.99 -1.58
N SER A 387 4.96 -14.76 -1.06
CA SER A 387 4.53 -14.41 0.31
C SER A 387 3.00 -14.49 0.43
N PRO A 388 2.45 -14.97 1.56
CA PRO A 388 1.01 -14.90 1.85
C PRO A 388 0.51 -13.47 2.14
N HIS A 389 1.41 -12.52 2.38
CA HIS A 389 1.12 -11.12 2.73
C HIS A 389 1.14 -10.14 1.53
N VAL A 390 1.39 -10.67 0.33
CA VAL A 390 1.49 -9.95 -0.95
C VAL A 390 0.62 -10.65 -1.97
N MET A 391 -0.16 -9.91 -2.77
CA MET A 391 -0.91 -10.49 -3.88
C MET A 391 0.00 -10.68 -5.09
N GLY A 392 0.16 -11.93 -5.54
CA GLY A 392 0.87 -12.24 -6.78
C GLY A 392 0.00 -11.92 -7.99
N VAL A 393 0.53 -11.20 -8.97
CA VAL A 393 -0.17 -10.82 -10.19
C VAL A 393 0.44 -11.54 -11.38
N GLY A 394 -0.35 -12.42 -12.00
CA GLY A 394 -0.02 -13.17 -13.19
C GLY A 394 -0.36 -12.48 -14.51
N GLY A 395 -0.17 -13.24 -15.59
CA GLY A 395 -0.19 -12.73 -16.96
C GLY A 395 -1.13 -13.46 -17.91
N THR A 396 -1.84 -12.69 -18.73
CA THR A 396 -2.66 -13.17 -19.86
C THR A 396 -2.10 -12.70 -21.21
N THR A 397 -2.57 -13.35 -22.28
CA THR A 397 -2.56 -12.76 -23.62
C THR A 397 -3.95 -12.19 -23.95
N PRO A 398 -4.10 -10.86 -24.07
CA PRO A 398 -5.38 -10.23 -24.40
C PRO A 398 -5.70 -10.25 -25.90
N THR A 399 -6.99 -10.19 -26.19
CA THR A 399 -7.55 -10.02 -27.54
C THR A 399 -8.75 -9.09 -27.44
N CYS A 400 -8.60 -7.84 -27.89
CA CYS A 400 -9.67 -6.85 -27.93
C CYS A 400 -10.86 -7.28 -28.79
N SER A 401 -12.05 -6.84 -28.42
CA SER A 401 -13.24 -6.90 -29.29
C SER A 401 -12.96 -6.20 -30.62
N GLY A 402 -13.48 -6.76 -31.72
CA GLY A 402 -13.14 -6.33 -33.09
C GLY A 402 -11.70 -6.60 -33.54
N GLY A 403 -10.80 -6.97 -32.61
CA GLY A 403 -9.37 -7.09 -32.82
C GLY A 403 -8.65 -5.73 -32.93
N LEU A 404 -7.42 -5.69 -32.42
CA LEU A 404 -6.46 -4.68 -32.84
C LEU A 404 -6.04 -5.02 -34.27
N THR A 405 -6.31 -4.14 -35.23
CA THR A 405 -5.84 -4.25 -36.64
C THR A 405 -5.29 -2.90 -37.14
N PRO A 406 -4.44 -2.84 -38.19
CA PRO A 406 -4.02 -1.55 -38.75
C PRO A 406 -5.18 -0.64 -39.19
N SER A 407 -6.35 -1.22 -39.47
CA SER A 407 -7.62 -0.54 -39.77
C SER A 407 -8.46 -0.18 -38.54
N ASN A 408 -8.20 -0.81 -37.39
CA ASN A 408 -8.83 -0.55 -36.10
C ASN A 408 -7.76 -0.67 -35.00
N PRO A 409 -6.89 0.35 -34.83
CA PRO A 409 -5.70 0.24 -34.00
C PRO A 409 -5.98 0.40 -32.49
N ALA A 410 -7.22 0.72 -32.11
CA ALA A 410 -7.66 0.89 -30.73
C ALA A 410 -8.56 -0.28 -30.28
N CYS A 411 -8.51 -0.58 -28.99
CA CYS A 411 -9.33 -1.59 -28.34
C CYS A 411 -10.76 -1.07 -28.16
N THR A 412 -11.76 -1.81 -28.65
CA THR A 412 -13.18 -1.39 -28.55
C THR A 412 -13.95 -2.06 -27.41
N GLY A 413 -13.25 -2.80 -26.55
CA GLY A 413 -13.79 -3.51 -25.38
C GLY A 413 -13.11 -4.85 -25.16
N TYR A 414 -13.44 -5.51 -24.04
CA TYR A 414 -13.07 -6.89 -23.79
C TYR A 414 -13.52 -7.82 -24.93
N GLY A 415 -12.62 -8.68 -25.40
CA GLY A 415 -12.93 -9.70 -26.41
C GLY A 415 -12.72 -11.10 -25.85
N SER A 416 -11.48 -11.45 -25.57
CA SER A 416 -11.10 -12.63 -24.81
C SER A 416 -9.68 -12.55 -24.28
N GLU A 417 -9.37 -13.40 -23.31
CA GLU A 417 -8.04 -13.63 -22.78
C GLU A 417 -7.73 -15.13 -22.73
N ARG A 418 -6.43 -15.43 -22.71
CA ARG A 418 -5.88 -16.77 -22.44
C ARG A 418 -4.70 -16.63 -21.50
N ALA A 419 -4.35 -17.69 -20.78
CA ALA A 419 -3.14 -17.72 -19.97
C ALA A 419 -1.89 -17.48 -20.85
N TRP A 420 -1.02 -16.57 -20.39
CA TRP A 420 0.25 -16.31 -21.04
C TRP A 420 1.28 -17.37 -20.68
N ASN A 421 1.99 -17.91 -21.68
CA ASN A 421 3.03 -18.91 -21.44
C ASN A 421 4.25 -18.39 -20.67
N GLY A 422 4.38 -17.06 -20.50
CA GLY A 422 5.36 -16.46 -19.60
C GLY A 422 4.89 -16.29 -18.15
N SER A 423 3.60 -16.44 -17.84
CA SER A 423 3.02 -16.12 -16.52
C SER A 423 3.63 -16.98 -15.40
N GLY A 424 4.37 -16.35 -14.49
CA GLY A 424 4.90 -16.99 -13.30
C GLY A 424 3.76 -17.53 -12.43
N GLY A 425 3.85 -18.79 -12.01
CA GLY A 425 2.78 -19.42 -11.26
C GLY A 425 3.05 -20.88 -10.92
N GLY A 426 2.49 -21.33 -9.80
CA GLY A 426 2.76 -22.64 -9.22
C GLY A 426 2.53 -22.68 -7.71
N LEU A 427 3.30 -23.55 -7.02
CA LEU A 427 3.17 -23.82 -5.59
C LEU A 427 4.46 -23.39 -4.87
N SER A 428 4.34 -22.51 -3.87
CA SER A 428 5.48 -22.12 -3.03
C SER A 428 5.99 -23.29 -2.21
N ARG A 429 7.32 -23.44 -2.18
CA ARG A 429 8.06 -24.40 -1.37
C ARG A 429 8.38 -23.89 0.03
N VAL A 430 8.13 -22.61 0.30
CA VAL A 430 8.51 -21.91 1.53
C VAL A 430 7.28 -21.57 2.37
N PHE A 431 6.23 -21.01 1.75
CA PHE A 431 5.08 -20.52 2.49
C PHE A 431 3.90 -21.51 2.49
N ALA A 432 3.34 -21.69 3.68
CA ALA A 432 2.07 -22.39 3.86
C ALA A 432 0.92 -21.57 3.25
N ARG A 433 -0.16 -22.25 2.89
CA ARG A 433 -1.35 -21.62 2.33
C ARG A 433 -2.00 -20.67 3.35
N PRO A 434 -2.23 -19.40 3.02
CA PRO A 434 -2.97 -18.49 3.89
C PRO A 434 -4.45 -18.86 3.93
N ALA A 435 -5.12 -18.58 5.04
CA ALA A 435 -6.51 -18.99 5.28
C ALA A 435 -7.52 -18.42 4.26
N PHE A 436 -7.22 -17.26 3.65
CA PHE A 436 -8.07 -16.67 2.61
C PHE A 436 -8.03 -17.43 1.28
N GLN A 437 -6.97 -18.20 1.00
CA GLN A 437 -6.76 -18.84 -0.30
C GLN A 437 -7.62 -20.11 -0.41
N THR A 438 -8.93 -19.89 -0.56
CA THR A 438 -10.00 -20.86 -0.70
C THR A 438 -11.05 -20.27 -1.63
N GLY A 439 -11.79 -21.10 -2.36
CA GLY A 439 -12.79 -20.61 -3.32
C GLY A 439 -13.03 -21.56 -4.48
N CYS A 440 -13.62 -21.03 -5.54
CA CYS A 440 -13.82 -21.74 -6.80
C CYS A 440 -12.46 -22.13 -7.43
N GLY A 441 -12.34 -23.34 -7.99
CA GLY A 441 -11.10 -23.84 -8.62
C GLY A 441 -9.92 -24.19 -7.69
N VAL A 442 -9.79 -23.54 -6.52
CA VAL A 442 -8.60 -23.64 -5.64
C VAL A 442 -8.27 -25.11 -5.30
N PRO A 443 -7.14 -25.67 -5.78
CA PRO A 443 -6.82 -27.08 -5.61
C PRO A 443 -6.43 -27.41 -4.16
N ALA A 444 -6.80 -28.60 -3.69
CA ALA A 444 -6.45 -29.08 -2.36
C ALA A 444 -4.93 -29.11 -2.13
N GLY A 445 -4.49 -28.73 -0.92
CA GLY A 445 -3.08 -28.68 -0.55
C GLY A 445 -2.81 -27.73 0.61
N SER A 446 -1.55 -27.65 1.05
CA SER A 446 -1.11 -26.82 2.18
C SER A 446 -0.10 -25.74 1.81
N GLN A 447 0.26 -25.61 0.53
CA GLN A 447 1.21 -24.63 0.01
C GLN A 447 0.49 -23.39 -0.52
N ARG A 448 1.13 -22.21 -0.38
CA ARG A 448 0.70 -20.96 -1.03
C ARG A 448 0.79 -21.13 -2.55
N LEU A 449 -0.32 -20.90 -3.23
CA LEU A 449 -0.46 -20.98 -4.68
C LEU A 449 -0.25 -19.60 -5.30
N VAL A 450 0.50 -19.48 -6.40
CA VAL A 450 0.76 -18.22 -7.11
C VAL A 450 0.26 -18.36 -8.55
N PRO A 451 -0.31 -17.34 -9.20
CA PRO A 451 -0.63 -15.99 -8.68
C PRO A 451 -1.96 -15.97 -7.90
N ASP A 452 -2.40 -14.80 -7.44
CA ASP A 452 -3.74 -14.59 -6.84
C ASP A 452 -4.75 -14.05 -7.86
N VAL A 453 -4.28 -13.19 -8.76
CA VAL A 453 -5.03 -12.52 -9.85
C VAL A 453 -4.12 -12.39 -11.06
N ALA A 454 -4.64 -11.95 -12.21
CA ALA A 454 -3.83 -11.64 -13.39
C ALA A 454 -4.25 -10.31 -14.03
N LEU A 455 -3.44 -9.83 -14.99
CA LEU A 455 -3.77 -8.85 -16.02
C LEU A 455 -2.95 -9.19 -17.28
N GLU A 456 -2.96 -8.33 -18.30
CA GLU A 456 -2.23 -8.55 -19.53
C GLU A 456 -0.71 -8.48 -19.35
N ALA A 457 -0.02 -9.44 -19.94
CA ALA A 457 1.44 -9.55 -19.83
C ALA A 457 2.12 -10.01 -21.12
N ASP A 458 1.41 -10.60 -22.09
CA ASP A 458 2.05 -11.10 -23.30
C ASP A 458 2.63 -9.94 -24.17
N PRO A 459 3.93 -9.93 -24.53
CA PRO A 459 4.52 -8.97 -25.46
C PRO A 459 3.91 -8.95 -26.88
N ALA A 460 2.93 -9.82 -27.16
CA ALA A 460 2.07 -9.79 -28.34
C ALA A 460 0.59 -9.92 -27.91
N PRO A 461 -0.21 -8.84 -27.88
CA PRO A 461 0.08 -7.51 -28.42
C PRO A 461 1.19 -6.75 -27.69
N GLY A 462 1.31 -6.87 -26.37
CA GLY A 462 2.20 -6.04 -25.57
C GLY A 462 1.74 -4.59 -25.48
N ASN A 463 2.50 -3.80 -24.74
CA ASN A 463 2.10 -2.53 -24.14
C ASN A 463 3.09 -1.42 -24.48
N PHE A 464 2.63 -0.21 -24.79
CA PHE A 464 3.52 0.93 -25.03
C PHE A 464 4.12 1.46 -23.73
N VAL A 465 5.43 1.66 -23.70
CA VAL A 465 6.17 2.33 -22.61
C VAL A 465 7.10 3.39 -23.20
N PHE A 466 7.35 4.50 -22.50
CA PHE A 466 8.31 5.52 -22.93
C PHE A 466 9.49 5.64 -21.96
N GLU A 467 10.69 5.32 -22.43
CA GLU A 467 11.90 5.30 -21.59
C GLU A 467 13.09 5.84 -22.36
N ALA A 468 13.92 6.67 -21.72
CA ALA A 468 15.14 7.23 -22.30
C ALA A 468 14.91 7.97 -23.63
N GLY A 469 13.78 8.68 -23.77
CA GLY A 469 13.42 9.40 -24.98
C GLY A 469 12.97 8.52 -26.18
N ARG A 470 12.62 7.25 -25.97
CA ARG A 470 12.15 6.33 -27.03
C ARG A 470 10.92 5.54 -26.59
N TRP A 471 10.10 5.15 -27.58
CA TRP A 471 9.00 4.21 -27.37
C TRP A 471 9.49 2.76 -27.41
N LEU A 472 8.98 1.99 -26.46
CA LEU A 472 9.14 0.55 -26.32
C LEU A 472 7.77 -0.11 -26.43
N VAL A 473 7.77 -1.38 -26.85
CA VAL A 473 6.67 -2.32 -26.57
C VAL A 473 7.20 -3.31 -25.56
N VAL A 474 6.49 -3.46 -24.45
CA VAL A 474 6.82 -4.34 -23.33
C VAL A 474 5.75 -5.41 -23.13
N GLY A 475 6.16 -6.51 -22.50
CA GLY A 475 5.29 -7.42 -21.79
C GLY A 475 5.96 -7.83 -20.48
N GLY A 476 5.28 -8.64 -19.69
CA GLY A 476 5.69 -9.06 -18.36
C GLY A 476 4.56 -8.83 -17.34
N THR A 477 4.53 -9.67 -16.32
CA THR A 477 3.67 -9.54 -15.14
C THR A 477 3.95 -8.25 -14.35
N SER A 478 5.12 -7.64 -14.58
CA SER A 478 5.48 -6.26 -14.24
C SER A 478 4.46 -5.21 -14.68
N ILE A 479 3.61 -5.49 -15.69
CA ILE A 479 2.56 -4.57 -16.14
C ILE A 479 1.28 -4.73 -15.33
N GLY A 480 1.00 -5.94 -14.85
CA GLY A 480 -0.20 -6.21 -14.05
C GLY A 480 -0.11 -5.70 -12.62
N ALA A 481 1.05 -5.86 -11.97
CA ALA A 481 1.26 -5.43 -10.58
C ALA A 481 0.99 -3.93 -10.32
N PRO A 482 1.54 -2.97 -11.10
CA PRO A 482 1.26 -1.54 -10.95
C PRO A 482 -0.21 -1.20 -11.25
N GLN A 483 -0.85 -1.86 -12.22
CA GLN A 483 -2.27 -1.63 -12.52
C GLN A 483 -3.17 -2.12 -11.37
N TRP A 484 -2.92 -3.31 -10.80
CA TRP A 484 -3.65 -3.78 -9.60
C TRP A 484 -3.48 -2.84 -8.41
N ALA A 485 -2.30 -2.24 -8.24
CA ALA A 485 -2.10 -1.17 -7.26
C ALA A 485 -2.92 0.10 -7.60
N GLY A 486 -3.03 0.46 -8.88
CA GLY A 486 -3.90 1.54 -9.36
C GLY A 486 -5.39 1.26 -9.06
N PHE A 487 -5.91 0.08 -9.40
CA PHE A 487 -7.29 -0.31 -9.07
C PHE A 487 -7.57 -0.29 -7.56
N PHE A 488 -6.59 -0.69 -6.73
CA PHE A 488 -6.73 -0.60 -5.27
C PHE A 488 -6.63 0.83 -4.73
N ALA A 489 -5.92 1.74 -5.40
CA ALA A 489 -5.97 3.16 -5.10
C ALA A 489 -7.36 3.73 -5.43
N GLY A 490 -7.91 3.43 -6.62
CA GLY A 490 -9.30 3.78 -6.97
C GLY A 490 -10.31 3.25 -5.95
N LEU A 491 -10.15 2.00 -5.51
CA LEU A 491 -10.97 1.39 -4.46
C LEU A 491 -10.82 2.12 -3.13
N HIS A 492 -9.61 2.47 -2.72
CA HIS A 492 -9.41 3.15 -1.44
C HIS A 492 -9.97 4.57 -1.47
N GLY A 493 -9.72 5.35 -2.53
CA GLY A 493 -10.30 6.69 -2.70
C GLY A 493 -11.83 6.68 -2.69
N GLY A 494 -12.45 5.67 -3.31
CA GLY A 494 -13.91 5.48 -3.30
C GLY A 494 -14.52 4.98 -1.98
N THR A 495 -13.71 4.49 -1.02
CA THR A 495 -14.20 3.94 0.27
C THR A 495 -13.73 4.71 1.50
N GLY A 496 -12.58 5.38 1.42
CA GLY A 496 -11.86 5.98 2.53
C GLY A 496 -11.48 5.01 3.65
N GLY A 497 -10.86 5.58 4.69
CA GLY A 497 -10.51 4.88 5.93
C GLY A 497 -9.03 4.54 6.05
N PRO A 498 -8.66 3.55 6.89
CA PRO A 498 -7.28 3.20 7.21
C PRO A 498 -6.65 2.17 6.24
N GLY A 499 -7.08 2.11 4.99
CA GLY A 499 -6.63 1.10 4.02
C GLY A 499 -7.45 -0.20 4.01
N PHE A 500 -6.83 -1.27 3.54
CA PHE A 500 -7.42 -2.61 3.42
C PHE A 500 -6.55 -3.76 3.97
N GLY A 501 -5.28 -3.50 4.27
CA GLY A 501 -4.35 -4.55 4.70
C GLY A 501 -4.14 -5.57 3.57
N ASN A 502 -4.15 -6.86 3.91
CA ASN A 502 -4.06 -7.92 2.91
C ASN A 502 -5.35 -7.98 2.04
N PRO A 503 -5.27 -7.88 0.70
CA PRO A 503 -6.45 -8.00 -0.16
C PRO A 503 -7.09 -9.39 -0.22
N GLY A 504 -6.39 -10.45 0.21
CA GLY A 504 -6.71 -11.84 -0.07
C GLY A 504 -8.16 -12.23 0.24
N ALA A 505 -8.65 -11.98 1.46
CA ALA A 505 -10.03 -12.32 1.82
C ALA A 505 -11.09 -11.60 0.96
N ARG A 506 -10.80 -10.37 0.53
CA ARG A 506 -11.69 -9.59 -0.35
C ARG A 506 -11.69 -10.13 -1.78
N LEU A 507 -10.53 -10.47 -2.32
CA LEU A 507 -10.41 -10.97 -3.69
C LEU A 507 -11.03 -12.38 -3.82
N TYR A 508 -10.65 -13.31 -2.93
CA TYR A 508 -11.11 -14.70 -3.01
C TYR A 508 -12.61 -14.85 -2.70
N SER A 509 -13.24 -13.92 -1.97
CA SER A 509 -14.70 -13.93 -1.77
C SER A 509 -15.50 -13.60 -3.04
N LEU A 510 -14.86 -13.03 -4.06
CA LEU A 510 -15.44 -12.72 -5.37
C LEU A 510 -15.19 -13.81 -6.43
N CYS A 511 -14.58 -14.94 -6.07
CA CYS A 511 -14.27 -16.04 -6.98
C CYS A 511 -15.54 -16.54 -7.70
N GLY A 512 -15.52 -16.53 -9.04
CA GLY A 512 -16.65 -16.96 -9.87
C GLY A 512 -17.81 -15.96 -9.95
N THR A 513 -17.62 -14.73 -9.47
CA THR A 513 -18.51 -13.60 -9.76
C THR A 513 -18.03 -12.85 -11.01
N PRO A 514 -18.87 -12.01 -11.65
CA PRO A 514 -18.46 -11.22 -12.82
C PRO A 514 -17.36 -10.19 -12.57
N ALA A 515 -16.93 -9.96 -11.31
CA ALA A 515 -15.78 -9.10 -10.99
C ALA A 515 -14.45 -9.60 -11.58
N PHE A 516 -14.41 -10.85 -12.04
CA PHE A 516 -13.27 -11.40 -12.76
C PHE A 516 -13.68 -12.02 -14.11
N HIS A 517 -12.83 -11.83 -15.12
CA HIS A 517 -12.86 -12.65 -16.33
C HIS A 517 -12.07 -13.95 -16.06
N ASP A 518 -12.79 -15.07 -15.97
CA ASP A 518 -12.25 -16.41 -15.72
C ASP A 518 -11.47 -16.93 -16.94
N ILE A 519 -10.17 -17.21 -16.76
CA ILE A 519 -9.25 -17.57 -17.84
C ILE A 519 -9.13 -19.09 -17.93
N THR A 520 -9.90 -19.69 -18.83
CA THR A 520 -10.08 -21.17 -18.85
C THR A 520 -9.24 -21.90 -19.90
N VAL A 521 -8.32 -21.20 -20.58
CA VAL A 521 -7.52 -21.74 -21.69
C VAL A 521 -6.09 -21.21 -21.70
N GLY A 522 -5.15 -22.06 -22.12
CA GLY A 522 -3.71 -21.76 -22.14
C GLY A 522 -2.95 -22.44 -21.00
N SER A 523 -1.64 -22.21 -20.92
CA SER A 523 -0.76 -22.77 -19.90
C SER A 523 0.47 -21.87 -19.70
N ASN A 524 1.18 -22.04 -18.58
CA ASN A 524 2.51 -21.43 -18.35
C ASN A 524 3.67 -22.44 -18.48
N GLY A 525 3.47 -23.50 -19.25
CA GLY A 525 4.36 -24.64 -19.33
C GLY A 525 3.74 -25.87 -18.70
N ASP A 526 3.95 -26.07 -17.40
CA ASP A 526 3.52 -27.29 -16.69
C ASP A 526 2.09 -27.22 -16.12
N TYR A 527 1.54 -26.02 -15.91
CA TYR A 527 0.18 -25.82 -15.41
C TYR A 527 -0.71 -25.25 -16.51
N THR A 528 -1.95 -25.75 -16.59
CA THR A 528 -2.97 -25.34 -17.57
C THR A 528 -4.02 -24.52 -16.85
N ALA A 529 -4.53 -23.48 -17.51
CA ALA A 529 -5.59 -22.64 -16.99
C ALA A 529 -6.94 -23.39 -16.98
N THR A 530 -7.80 -23.13 -15.99
CA THR A 530 -9.04 -23.91 -15.75
C THR A 530 -10.13 -23.05 -15.13
N ALA A 531 -11.40 -23.51 -15.18
CA ALA A 531 -12.53 -22.76 -14.62
C ALA A 531 -12.39 -22.49 -13.11
N GLY A 532 -12.50 -21.21 -12.73
CA GLY A 532 -12.25 -20.71 -11.38
C GLY A 532 -10.77 -20.43 -11.13
N TYR A 533 -10.33 -20.50 -9.87
CA TYR A 533 -8.92 -20.29 -9.55
C TYR A 533 -8.00 -21.34 -10.20
N ASP A 534 -6.92 -20.89 -10.84
CA ASP A 534 -5.79 -21.73 -11.23
C ASP A 534 -4.42 -21.09 -10.91
N VAL A 535 -3.36 -21.90 -11.00
CA VAL A 535 -1.97 -21.48 -10.69
C VAL A 535 -1.23 -20.87 -11.89
N VAL A 536 -1.97 -20.32 -12.86
CA VAL A 536 -1.43 -19.60 -14.02
C VAL A 536 -1.93 -18.16 -14.05
N THR A 537 -3.21 -17.95 -13.75
CA THR A 537 -3.90 -16.65 -13.80
C THR A 537 -4.66 -16.30 -12.52
N GLY A 538 -4.61 -17.17 -11.50
CA GLY A 538 -5.24 -16.91 -10.21
C GLY A 538 -6.75 -16.91 -10.35
N LEU A 539 -7.42 -15.92 -9.76
CA LEU A 539 -8.86 -15.68 -9.88
C LEU A 539 -9.30 -15.17 -11.27
N GLY A 540 -8.36 -14.89 -12.17
CA GLY A 540 -8.59 -14.24 -13.47
C GLY A 540 -8.19 -12.77 -13.48
N THR A 541 -8.58 -12.06 -14.54
CA THR A 541 -8.36 -10.62 -14.70
C THR A 541 -9.56 -9.81 -14.23
N ILE A 542 -9.39 -8.52 -13.94
CA ILE A 542 -10.45 -7.69 -13.37
C ILE A 542 -11.48 -7.25 -14.43
N ASP A 543 -12.78 -7.38 -14.13
CA ASP A 543 -13.79 -6.47 -14.69
C ASP A 543 -13.97 -5.36 -13.65
N ALA A 544 -13.40 -4.19 -13.89
CA ALA A 544 -13.33 -3.15 -12.88
C ALA A 544 -14.72 -2.59 -12.53
N ASP A 545 -15.65 -2.53 -13.48
CA ASP A 545 -17.03 -2.09 -13.24
C ASP A 545 -17.74 -3.01 -12.24
N GLU A 546 -17.73 -4.31 -12.54
CA GLU A 546 -18.31 -5.36 -11.71
C GLU A 546 -17.57 -5.51 -10.37
N PHE A 547 -16.25 -5.35 -10.36
CA PHE A 547 -15.45 -5.35 -9.14
C PHE A 547 -15.82 -4.21 -8.22
N PHE A 548 -15.85 -2.95 -8.71
CA PHE A 548 -16.16 -1.79 -7.89
C PHE A 548 -17.58 -1.81 -7.37
N VAL A 549 -18.58 -2.21 -8.18
CA VAL A 549 -19.97 -2.39 -7.74
C VAL A 549 -20.10 -3.39 -6.57
N ARG A 550 -19.20 -4.36 -6.47
CA ARG A 550 -19.22 -5.43 -5.44
C ARG A 550 -18.33 -5.15 -4.24
N THR A 551 -17.39 -4.21 -4.34
CA THR A 551 -16.35 -3.97 -3.32
C THR A 551 -16.42 -2.61 -2.65
N LEU A 552 -16.93 -1.59 -3.34
CA LEU A 552 -17.34 -0.34 -2.70
C LEU A 552 -18.49 -0.66 -1.73
N PRO A 553 -18.66 0.12 -0.64
CA PRO A 553 -19.90 0.11 0.11
C PRO A 553 -21.04 0.29 -0.89
N THR A 554 -22.05 -0.58 -0.84
CA THR A 554 -23.30 -0.25 -1.49
C THR A 554 -23.76 1.08 -0.90
N THR A 555 -23.74 2.11 -1.74
CA THR A 555 -24.71 3.19 -1.60
C THR A 555 -26.09 2.54 -1.81
N THR A 556 -26.59 1.93 -0.73
CA THR A 556 -27.95 2.25 -0.33
C THR A 556 -28.06 3.75 -0.51
N THR A 557 -28.85 4.16 -1.48
CA THR A 557 -29.33 5.53 -1.54
C THR A 557 -30.31 5.68 -0.37
N THR A 558 -29.76 5.74 0.86
CA THR A 558 -30.07 6.87 1.71
C THR A 558 -29.86 8.09 0.83
N THR A 559 -30.96 8.47 0.18
CA THR A 559 -31.35 9.86 0.09
C THR A 559 -30.77 10.55 1.31
N LEU A 560 -29.94 11.58 1.09
CA LEU A 560 -29.60 12.52 2.14
C LEU A 560 -30.89 12.81 2.93
N PRO A 561 -30.86 12.88 4.28
CA PRO A 561 -32.01 13.42 5.01
C PRO A 561 -32.39 14.72 4.29
N PRO A 562 -33.64 14.85 3.80
CA PRO A 562 -33.91 15.73 2.67
C PRO A 562 -33.36 17.12 2.94
N VAL A 563 -32.48 17.59 2.04
CA VAL A 563 -31.70 18.81 2.24
C VAL A 563 -32.62 19.90 2.76
N CYS A 564 -32.30 20.41 3.96
CA CYS A 564 -33.08 21.44 4.62
C CYS A 564 -33.24 22.61 3.64
N LEU A 565 -34.44 22.78 3.09
CA LEU A 565 -34.72 23.70 2.01
C LEU A 565 -34.52 25.16 2.45
N LEU A 566 -34.56 25.40 3.76
CA LEU A 566 -34.25 26.70 4.36
C LEU A 566 -32.75 26.97 4.49
N ASP A 567 -31.85 25.99 4.33
CA ASP A 567 -30.40 26.20 4.26
C ASP A 567 -30.02 26.71 2.86
N VAL A 568 -29.96 28.03 2.71
CA VAL A 568 -29.70 28.72 1.43
C VAL A 568 -28.26 29.22 1.32
N ASP A 569 -27.51 29.36 2.41
CA ASP A 569 -26.07 29.59 2.34
C ASP A 569 -25.26 28.28 2.20
N GLY A 570 -25.79 27.15 2.65
CA GLY A 570 -25.23 25.82 2.45
C GLY A 570 -24.16 25.45 3.47
N ASP A 571 -24.19 26.04 4.67
CA ASP A 571 -23.32 25.65 5.79
C ASP A 571 -23.76 24.36 6.51
N GLY A 572 -24.96 23.86 6.20
CA GLY A 572 -25.56 22.64 6.76
C GLY A 572 -26.56 22.90 7.89
N VAL A 573 -26.85 24.15 8.26
CA VAL A 573 -27.72 24.52 9.39
C VAL A 573 -28.58 25.76 9.07
N ALA A 574 -29.89 25.59 8.89
CA ALA A 574 -30.78 26.74 8.69
C ALA A 574 -30.79 27.72 9.89
N GLY A 575 -30.20 28.89 9.68
CA GLY A 575 -30.01 29.94 10.67
C GLY A 575 -30.91 31.16 10.45
N VAL A 576 -31.57 31.63 11.51
CA VAL A 576 -32.40 32.85 11.45
C VAL A 576 -31.57 34.12 11.18
N ALA A 577 -30.28 34.11 11.51
CA ALA A 577 -29.38 35.25 11.29
C ALA A 577 -28.91 35.38 9.82
N THR A 578 -28.86 34.27 9.07
CA THR A 578 -28.27 34.22 7.72
C THR A 578 -29.32 33.85 6.70
N ASP A 579 -29.78 32.60 6.66
CA ASP A 579 -30.70 32.10 5.63
C ASP A 579 -32.02 32.85 5.56
N ILE A 580 -32.66 33.02 6.72
CA ILE A 580 -33.96 33.70 6.80
C ILE A 580 -33.82 35.17 6.40
N VAL A 581 -32.66 35.80 6.65
CA VAL A 581 -32.36 37.16 6.18
C VAL A 581 -32.17 37.19 4.66
N TYR A 582 -31.51 36.18 4.07
CA TYR A 582 -31.37 36.07 2.62
C TYR A 582 -32.72 35.83 1.93
N ILE A 583 -33.51 34.86 2.39
CA ILE A 583 -34.87 34.56 1.90
C ILE A 583 -35.76 35.81 1.97
N ALA A 584 -35.82 36.48 3.14
CA ALA A 584 -36.68 37.64 3.33
C ALA A 584 -36.32 38.82 2.42
N ARG A 585 -35.03 39.04 2.13
CA ARG A 585 -34.57 40.15 1.28
C ARG A 585 -34.83 39.91 -0.19
N ASP A 586 -34.63 38.67 -0.65
CA ASP A 586 -34.94 38.26 -2.02
C ASP A 586 -36.44 38.44 -2.32
N LEU A 587 -37.31 37.91 -1.45
CA LEU A 587 -38.77 38.07 -1.56
C LEU A 587 -39.25 39.52 -1.49
N LEU A 588 -38.52 40.42 -0.80
CA LEU A 588 -38.81 41.86 -0.76
C LEU A 588 -38.20 42.65 -1.93
N GLY A 589 -37.48 42.01 -2.85
CA GLY A 589 -36.77 42.67 -3.95
C GLY A 589 -35.69 43.65 -3.48
N LEU A 590 -35.13 43.43 -2.28
CA LEU A 590 -34.11 44.29 -1.69
C LEU A 590 -32.73 43.96 -2.26
N THR A 591 -31.81 44.92 -2.18
CA THR A 591 -30.41 44.69 -2.56
C THR A 591 -29.79 43.54 -1.76
N PRO A 592 -28.82 42.80 -2.32
CA PRO A 592 -28.13 41.74 -1.60
C PRO A 592 -27.50 42.22 -0.29
N VAL A 593 -27.27 41.28 0.64
CA VAL A 593 -26.74 41.60 1.97
C VAL A 593 -25.31 42.15 1.85
N PRO A 594 -24.96 43.29 2.48
CA PRO A 594 -23.62 43.88 2.35
C PRO A 594 -22.50 42.88 2.72
N PRO A 595 -21.31 42.94 2.08
CA PRO A 595 -20.21 42.00 2.37
C PRO A 595 -19.77 41.93 3.85
N SER A 596 -20.03 42.98 4.63
CA SER A 596 -19.80 43.02 6.08
C SER A 596 -20.68 42.05 6.90
N PHE A 597 -21.70 41.45 6.29
CA PHE A 597 -22.52 40.39 6.91
C PHE A 597 -21.91 38.99 6.72
N ARG A 598 -20.92 38.85 5.82
CA ARG A 598 -20.24 37.57 5.51
C ARG A 598 -19.08 37.25 6.48
N THR A 599 -18.96 37.97 7.59
CA THR A 599 -17.84 37.83 8.53
C THR A 599 -18.16 36.88 9.68
N GLY A 600 -18.22 35.58 9.38
CA GLY A 600 -18.40 34.53 10.41
C GLY A 600 -18.36 33.11 9.88
N GLY A 601 -17.26 32.38 10.12
CA GLY A 601 -17.23 30.92 10.14
C GLY A 601 -17.20 30.17 8.81
N ALA A 602 -18.12 30.45 7.89
CA ALA A 602 -18.34 29.65 6.66
C ALA A 602 -18.22 30.49 5.37
N VAL A 603 -17.95 29.83 4.24
CA VAL A 603 -17.84 30.49 2.92
C VAL A 603 -19.24 30.66 2.31
N ILE A 604 -19.95 31.71 2.74
CA ILE A 604 -21.25 32.09 2.16
C ILE A 604 -21.11 32.27 0.64
N PRO A 605 -21.92 31.61 -0.19
CA PRO A 605 -21.77 31.60 -1.65
C PRO A 605 -22.10 32.96 -2.31
N PRO A 606 -21.83 33.13 -3.62
CA PRO A 606 -22.22 34.33 -4.35
C PRO A 606 -23.74 34.55 -4.29
N ASP A 607 -24.19 35.82 -4.28
CA ASP A 607 -25.62 36.14 -4.12
C ASP A 607 -26.50 35.48 -5.20
N SER A 608 -25.99 35.29 -6.41
CA SER A 608 -26.70 34.57 -7.49
C SER A 608 -27.05 33.12 -7.11
N VAL A 609 -26.15 32.42 -6.41
CA VAL A 609 -26.37 31.03 -5.96
C VAL A 609 -27.43 30.98 -4.86
N ILE A 610 -27.48 32.02 -4.02
CA ILE A 610 -28.50 32.16 -2.96
C ILE A 610 -29.86 32.43 -3.61
N VAL A 611 -29.96 33.36 -4.57
CA VAL A 611 -31.19 33.63 -5.34
C VAL A 611 -31.68 32.36 -6.07
N ASP A 612 -30.78 31.61 -6.71
CA ASP A 612 -31.10 30.32 -7.34
C ASP A 612 -31.54 29.24 -6.34
N ARG A 613 -31.15 29.33 -5.07
CA ARG A 613 -31.66 28.47 -3.98
C ARG A 613 -33.04 28.92 -3.53
N VAL A 614 -33.24 30.19 -3.17
CA VAL A 614 -34.56 30.74 -2.76
C VAL A 614 -35.62 30.49 -3.83
N THR A 615 -35.29 30.74 -5.11
CA THR A 615 -36.17 30.49 -6.26
C THR A 615 -36.60 29.01 -6.37
N ARG A 616 -35.74 28.06 -5.98
CA ARG A 616 -36.06 26.62 -5.98
C ARG A 616 -36.93 26.18 -4.80
N ILE A 617 -36.90 26.88 -3.67
CA ILE A 617 -37.88 26.65 -2.58
C ILE A 617 -39.26 27.10 -3.06
N GLY A 618 -39.32 28.26 -3.74
CA GLY A 618 -40.51 28.73 -4.45
C GLY A 618 -41.75 28.80 -3.54
N THR A 619 -42.84 28.18 -3.97
CA THR A 619 -44.11 28.17 -3.22
C THR A 619 -44.07 27.34 -1.94
N ALA A 620 -43.02 26.55 -1.66
CA ALA A 620 -42.90 25.82 -0.40
C ALA A 620 -42.65 26.75 0.81
N LEU A 621 -42.32 28.03 0.56
CA LEU A 621 -42.26 29.08 1.58
C LEU A 621 -43.65 29.56 2.06
N ASP A 622 -44.76 29.18 1.40
CA ASP A 622 -46.13 29.41 1.88
C ASP A 622 -46.47 28.37 2.97
N VAL A 623 -45.98 28.62 4.18
CA VAL A 623 -46.14 27.72 5.32
C VAL A 623 -47.48 27.94 6.03
N ASP A 624 -48.07 29.13 5.92
CA ASP A 624 -49.40 29.40 6.46
C ASP A 624 -50.53 28.81 5.58
N GLY A 625 -50.27 28.65 4.28
CA GLY A 625 -51.11 27.97 3.30
C GLY A 625 -52.20 28.84 2.69
N ASN A 626 -52.07 30.17 2.73
CA ASN A 626 -53.03 31.11 2.17
C ASN A 626 -52.99 31.18 0.62
N GLY A 627 -51.98 30.59 -0.02
CA GLY A 627 -51.77 30.59 -1.47
C GLY A 627 -50.81 31.66 -1.99
N VAL A 628 -50.20 32.46 -1.09
CA VAL A 628 -49.26 33.54 -1.40
C VAL A 628 -48.13 33.54 -0.37
N VAL A 629 -46.88 33.43 -0.84
CA VAL A 629 -45.68 33.60 0.01
C VAL A 629 -45.61 35.05 0.51
N ALA A 630 -45.95 35.29 1.78
CA ALA A 630 -46.06 36.60 2.39
C ALA A 630 -44.96 36.82 3.43
N VAL A 631 -43.98 37.68 3.13
CA VAL A 631 -42.81 37.95 4.00
C VAL A 631 -43.19 38.38 5.42
N SER A 632 -44.32 39.09 5.59
CA SER A 632 -44.80 39.51 6.92
C SER A 632 -45.34 38.37 7.79
N THR A 633 -45.65 37.22 7.20
CA THR A 633 -46.39 36.12 7.84
C THR A 633 -45.56 34.84 7.83
N ASP A 634 -45.25 34.30 6.65
CA ASP A 634 -44.54 33.01 6.50
C ASP A 634 -43.14 33.03 7.10
N VAL A 635 -42.34 34.03 6.72
CA VAL A 635 -40.97 34.21 7.23
C VAL A 635 -40.99 34.43 8.75
N VAL A 636 -42.02 35.09 9.29
CA VAL A 636 -42.19 35.27 10.74
C VAL A 636 -42.54 33.95 11.44
N TYR A 637 -43.39 33.11 10.85
CA TYR A 637 -43.67 31.77 11.37
C TYR A 637 -42.42 30.88 11.33
N ILE A 638 -41.70 30.83 10.21
CA ILE A 638 -40.42 30.09 10.06
C ILE A 638 -39.40 30.56 11.11
N ALA A 639 -39.13 31.87 11.20
CA ALA A 639 -38.15 32.43 12.13
C ALA A 639 -38.46 32.12 13.60
N ARG A 640 -39.74 32.19 13.99
CA ARG A 640 -40.15 31.89 15.37
C ARG A 640 -40.05 30.41 15.71
N HIS A 641 -40.37 29.54 14.76
CA HIS A 641 -40.24 28.09 14.90
C HIS A 641 -38.78 27.68 15.09
N LEU A 642 -37.87 28.16 14.24
CA LEU A 642 -36.43 27.91 14.35
C LEU A 642 -35.80 28.45 15.66
N LEU A 643 -36.37 29.51 16.24
CA LEU A 643 -35.95 30.04 17.54
C LEU A 643 -36.63 29.38 18.76
N GLY A 644 -37.49 28.38 18.56
CA GLY A 644 -38.25 27.73 19.63
C GLY A 644 -39.20 28.68 20.38
N LEU A 645 -39.63 29.77 19.74
CA LEU A 645 -40.50 30.78 20.33
C LEU A 645 -41.97 30.35 20.25
N THR A 646 -42.80 30.88 21.15
CA THR A 646 -44.25 30.66 21.09
C THR A 646 -44.82 31.09 19.73
N PRO A 647 -45.83 30.38 19.19
CA PRO A 647 -46.46 30.77 17.93
C PRO A 647 -47.01 32.20 17.95
N VAL A 648 -47.19 32.78 16.76
CA VAL A 648 -47.72 34.15 16.60
C VAL A 648 -49.09 34.26 17.29
N PRO A 649 -49.41 35.33 18.03
CA PRO A 649 -50.66 35.43 18.77
C PRO A 649 -51.91 35.21 17.88
N PRO A 650 -53.00 34.62 18.41
CA PRO A 650 -54.20 34.29 17.63
C PRO A 650 -54.84 35.45 16.87
N SER A 651 -54.49 36.71 17.19
CA SER A 651 -54.92 37.90 16.48
C SER A 651 -54.61 37.90 14.98
N PHE A 652 -53.60 37.17 14.50
CA PHE A 652 -53.35 37.02 13.06
C PHE A 652 -54.42 36.18 12.34
N ARG A 653 -54.98 35.16 13.00
CA ARG A 653 -56.11 34.35 12.48
C ARG A 653 -57.48 35.02 12.62
N VAL A 654 -57.57 36.09 13.40
CA VAL A 654 -58.81 36.89 13.52
C VAL A 654 -59.05 37.74 12.27
N SER A 655 -57.97 38.15 11.59
CA SER A 655 -58.03 38.89 10.32
C SER A 655 -58.18 37.98 9.08
N ASP A 656 -57.62 36.77 9.10
CA ASP A 656 -57.74 35.81 8.00
C ASP A 656 -58.02 34.39 8.53
N PRO A 657 -59.27 33.88 8.37
CA PRO A 657 -59.64 32.52 8.78
C PRO A 657 -59.09 31.40 7.90
N SER A 658 -58.43 31.69 6.77
CA SER A 658 -57.86 30.68 5.88
C SER A 658 -56.51 30.13 6.37
N ILE A 659 -55.82 30.89 7.22
CA ILE A 659 -54.52 30.54 7.82
C ILE A 659 -54.63 29.25 8.66
N ALA A 660 -53.78 28.27 8.36
CA ALA A 660 -53.76 26.97 9.03
C ALA A 660 -53.43 27.08 10.54
N SER A 661 -53.73 26.02 11.31
CA SER A 661 -53.43 25.96 12.75
C SER A 661 -51.91 25.89 13.03
N ASP A 662 -51.45 26.32 14.22
CA ASP A 662 -50.01 26.38 14.51
C ASP A 662 -49.31 25.03 14.38
N ALA A 663 -50.01 23.93 14.69
CA ALA A 663 -49.50 22.58 14.51
C ALA A 663 -49.32 22.18 13.03
N VAL A 664 -50.18 22.68 12.13
CA VAL A 664 -50.06 22.45 10.69
C VAL A 664 -48.96 23.33 10.09
N ILE A 665 -48.83 24.58 10.56
CA ILE A 665 -47.74 25.47 10.15
C ILE A 665 -46.39 24.92 10.61
N ALA A 666 -46.27 24.51 11.88
CA ALA A 666 -45.08 23.86 12.41
C ALA A 666 -44.69 22.62 11.59
N ALA A 667 -45.64 21.70 11.33
CA ALA A 667 -45.39 20.52 10.52
C ALA A 667 -44.97 20.82 9.07
N ARG A 668 -45.42 21.94 8.48
CA ARG A 668 -44.93 22.41 7.17
C ARG A 668 -43.51 22.95 7.24
N ILE A 669 -43.15 23.69 8.30
CA ILE A 669 -41.79 24.19 8.52
C ILE A 669 -40.83 23.01 8.78
N ASP A 670 -41.23 22.04 9.61
CA ASP A 670 -40.47 20.80 9.84
C ASP A 670 -40.27 20.01 8.53
N ALA A 671 -41.27 19.98 7.64
CA ALA A 671 -41.16 19.35 6.33
C ALA A 671 -40.21 20.09 5.36
N LEU A 672 -39.87 21.36 5.61
CA LEU A 672 -38.80 22.04 4.88
C LEU A 672 -37.41 21.62 5.39
N CYS A 673 -37.27 21.17 6.64
CA CYS A 673 -35.99 20.75 7.23
C CYS A 673 -36.12 19.44 8.03
N PRO A 674 -36.43 18.33 7.35
CA PRO A 674 -36.61 17.03 8.00
C PRO A 674 -35.29 16.52 8.60
N HIS A 675 -35.35 16.15 9.88
CA HIS A 675 -34.24 15.64 10.69
C HIS A 675 -33.77 14.23 10.31
#